data_AF-A0A077ZAA8-F1
#
_entry.id   AF-A0A077ZAA8-F1
#
_cell.length_a   1.000
_cell.length_b   1.000
_cell.length_c   1.000
_cell.angle_alpha   90.00
_cell.angle_beta   90.00
_cell.angle_gamma   90.00
#
_symmetry.space_group_name_H-M   'P 1'
#
loop_
_entity.id
_entity.type
_entity.pdbx_description
1 polymer ?
#
loop_
_entity_poly.entity_id
_entity_poly.type
_entity_poly.pdbx_seq_one_letter_code
_entity_poly.pdbx_strand_id
1 'polypeptide(L)'
;MRYPSSSLHFVNVALAQILVEDELVCFDYGYPLSLERIQGRNSRYRVRTRFISLALEALQRLVSFDSPSLESAAHIFTPNFHERWARSQLLLPFLRQLAKHVYNACVGTAFALSSTTSDVPRDFYETNNAYCDHSLRLIQPLAVTCAVQYGEYAMAVEFASQLCLKETFLFKGQLQPKRCILFSLMRALSEIGASSSIDGICSVLTDDLKDMRTLCEISSCKAAECYEDAASLCANFISDQLSSGRHVNSENSLLKHCMNEMMDCYVSVNDMNAALECLNKVCHFSPAPNVNRPSMAQYAEIMKFLGSFTEPIYDFDSLDYDPRGYEDYLRLCDCCISLFAGKTGMAVSISGINVEDFTIKQLTLMYNVFLATGQLEHGHDLCFPDFCTEFSRRARKTGNTNLALRILNYHFNCAGTVEVIDQFDALQCLSIAKLSCGYEYAKALYQYGEKSAAFSLVYRMICVTVEFFKLPESLLGQDVIEHGAFLGSATAACDYRKHMNKLGKSLLLLSRWMTEYSGFGDILLANVSPVFEKYLEDELQTIESYVGTMTSDCVVGALLQLSTRLDPTFFKGHILFAEWLSSYSANLVCNKDESELFRLSSEDELFVNSCIPTDINIAQRNEVISLVLTVRSEYNNVSADSLHRGLLGIQYFSGIDALIQFWSHRHKLLLRLYEQMFRVFFQVLKLSPEDEFHLVETLLRIIDLLAKHFTDIFPSIQLGLHDINPKYWKNVIPQLFAYLNHPNKAAQGEFTRILCSLAESMPESVLFPTIVRLHDKNTGFHLKENRLECCNQVAAVLRNSNPKLVSDTIMFISELHRIMLLREEIWLALISHVDLDALKQLKLLNDFLKSPVLDVPDRPATGFPNKQKKLQIVKELLFRIVLQVYDITSAAPETRNEEEFNATVIPLLAKLINAIQDNSFLNILQLLTMVRQLHRTLSTRSSRQENLSLKIDDISPNLASLKNTEIPIPDVRHGGHPVTLRYVDSKTSVLQTKTKPKRLCFVGSNGLR
;
A
#
# COMPACT_ATOMS: atom_id res chain seq x y z
N MET A 1 -26.32 5.33 18.28
CA MET A 1 -27.12 4.70 17.21
C MET A 1 -26.24 4.21 16.06
N ARG A 2 -25.29 3.31 16.32
CA ARG A 2 -24.50 2.58 15.32
C ARG A 2 -24.02 1.28 15.95
N TYR A 3 -24.90 0.28 16.05
CA TYR A 3 -24.48 -1.11 16.23
C TYR A 3 -25.31 -1.97 15.26
N PRO A 4 -24.93 -1.98 13.96
CA PRO A 4 -25.66 -2.74 12.93
C PRO A 4 -25.28 -4.24 12.95
N SER A 5 -24.15 -4.63 13.52
CA SER A 5 -23.70 -6.02 13.58
C SER A 5 -24.44 -6.87 14.62
N SER A 6 -25.00 -6.24 15.66
CA SER A 6 -25.59 -6.95 16.81
C SER A 6 -26.99 -7.51 16.55
N SER A 7 -27.79 -6.95 15.64
CA SER A 7 -29.10 -7.53 15.28
C SER A 7 -28.98 -8.80 14.44
N LEU A 8 -27.99 -8.86 13.54
CA LEU A 8 -27.70 -10.06 12.76
C LEU A 8 -27.03 -11.15 13.61
N HIS A 9 -26.17 -10.75 14.54
CA HIS A 9 -25.63 -11.66 15.54
C HIS A 9 -26.76 -12.22 16.41
N PHE A 10 -27.73 -11.40 16.84
CA PHE A 10 -28.91 -11.89 17.55
C PHE A 10 -29.73 -12.88 16.72
N VAL A 11 -29.91 -12.64 15.42
CA VAL A 11 -30.60 -13.58 14.51
C VAL A 11 -29.80 -14.87 14.29
N ASN A 12 -28.49 -14.79 14.09
CA ASN A 12 -27.62 -15.96 13.91
C ASN A 12 -27.49 -16.78 15.20
N VAL A 13 -27.38 -16.09 16.35
CA VAL A 13 -27.36 -16.70 17.68
C VAL A 13 -28.73 -17.24 18.04
N ALA A 14 -29.82 -16.56 17.69
CA ALA A 14 -31.17 -17.10 17.88
C ALA A 14 -31.38 -18.30 16.97
N LEU A 15 -31.07 -18.27 15.67
CA LEU A 15 -31.17 -19.44 14.78
C LEU A 15 -30.29 -20.61 15.24
N ALA A 16 -29.05 -20.33 15.66
CA ALA A 16 -28.17 -21.33 16.25
C ALA A 16 -28.75 -21.87 17.58
N GLN A 17 -29.22 -21.02 18.49
CA GLN A 17 -29.82 -21.43 19.77
C GLN A 17 -31.21 -22.06 19.63
N ILE A 18 -31.94 -21.76 18.54
CA ILE A 18 -33.23 -22.38 18.20
C ILE A 18 -33.02 -23.84 17.79
N LEU A 19 -31.91 -24.13 17.13
CA LEU A 19 -31.66 -25.38 16.43
C LEU A 19 -30.52 -26.22 17.04
N VAL A 20 -29.77 -25.66 17.99
CA VAL A 20 -28.61 -26.25 18.67
C VAL A 20 -28.67 -25.87 20.14
N GLU A 21 -28.89 -26.86 21.02
CA GLU A 21 -28.64 -26.69 22.44
C GLU A 21 -27.13 -26.42 22.64
N ASP A 22 -26.78 -25.17 22.89
CA ASP A 22 -25.39 -24.81 23.11
C ASP A 22 -24.94 -25.31 24.50
N GLU A 23 -24.29 -26.48 24.52
CA GLU A 23 -23.18 -26.73 25.44
C GLU A 23 -22.00 -25.86 25.00
N LEU A 24 -22.07 -24.56 25.32
CA LEU A 24 -20.87 -23.75 25.43
C LEU A 24 -20.02 -24.42 26.51
N VAL A 25 -18.90 -25.02 26.12
CA VAL A 25 -17.92 -25.64 27.01
C VAL A 25 -17.56 -24.65 28.11
N CYS A 26 -18.29 -24.71 29.22
CA CYS A 26 -17.85 -24.21 30.49
C CYS A 26 -16.68 -25.11 30.84
N PHE A 27 -15.47 -24.67 30.54
CA PHE A 27 -14.33 -25.20 31.24
C PHE A 27 -14.65 -25.01 32.72
N ASP A 28 -14.80 -26.12 33.44
CA ASP A 28 -14.89 -26.14 34.89
C ASP A 28 -13.68 -25.34 35.40
N TYR A 29 -13.92 -24.07 35.68
CA TYR A 29 -12.87 -23.18 36.15
C TYR A 29 -12.51 -23.72 37.52
N GLY A 30 -11.39 -24.44 37.60
CA GLY A 30 -10.72 -24.82 38.83
C GLY A 30 -10.23 -23.59 39.60
N TYR A 31 -11.12 -22.63 39.86
CA TYR A 31 -10.95 -21.62 40.87
C TYR A 31 -11.38 -22.25 42.19
N PRO A 32 -10.52 -22.22 43.21
CA PRO A 32 -10.89 -22.76 44.50
C PRO A 32 -12.07 -21.95 45.02
N LEU A 33 -13.09 -22.63 45.53
CA LEU A 33 -14.13 -22.13 46.44
C LEU A 33 -13.55 -21.45 47.72
N SER A 34 -12.29 -21.02 47.72
CA SER A 34 -11.54 -20.52 48.87
C SER A 34 -11.67 -19.02 49.13
N LEU A 35 -12.63 -18.32 48.50
CA LEU A 35 -12.99 -16.96 48.91
C LEU A 35 -13.76 -16.92 50.23
N GLU A 36 -14.23 -18.06 50.75
CA GLU A 36 -14.75 -18.16 52.13
C GLU A 36 -13.68 -17.94 53.21
N ARG A 37 -12.38 -18.01 52.89
CA ARG A 37 -11.29 -17.90 53.89
C ARG A 37 -10.71 -16.50 54.09
N ILE A 38 -11.20 -15.45 53.42
CA ILE A 38 -10.87 -14.05 53.76
C ILE A 38 -11.87 -13.49 54.79
N GLN A 39 -12.30 -14.31 55.75
CA GLN A 39 -12.91 -13.83 57.00
C GLN A 39 -11.83 -13.56 58.05
N GLY A 40 -10.83 -12.75 57.68
CA GLY A 40 -9.87 -12.16 58.61
C GLY A 40 -10.52 -10.98 59.33
N ARG A 41 -10.51 -11.01 60.67
CA ARG A 41 -11.06 -9.99 61.58
C ARG A 41 -10.51 -8.58 61.27
N ASN A 42 -11.17 -7.80 60.42
CA ASN A 42 -11.08 -6.33 60.40
C ASN A 42 -12.31 -5.71 59.71
N SER A 43 -13.15 -5.03 60.49
CA SER A 43 -14.46 -4.49 60.09
C SER A 43 -14.45 -3.40 59.02
N ARG A 44 -13.28 -2.83 58.67
CA ARG A 44 -13.15 -1.86 57.57
C ARG A 44 -13.10 -2.48 56.15
N TYR A 45 -12.88 -3.80 56.02
CA TYR A 45 -12.80 -4.46 54.71
C TYR A 45 -14.14 -4.99 54.17
N ARG A 46 -15.20 -5.09 55.00
CA ARG A 46 -16.48 -5.73 54.64
C ARG A 46 -17.28 -5.05 53.52
N VAL A 47 -17.17 -3.73 53.35
CA VAL A 47 -17.91 -3.01 52.29
C VAL A 47 -17.21 -3.16 50.93
N ARG A 48 -15.88 -3.33 50.92
CA ARG A 48 -15.05 -3.36 49.70
C ARG A 48 -15.05 -4.73 49.02
N THR A 49 -15.09 -5.82 49.78
CA THR A 49 -15.27 -7.19 49.24
C THR A 49 -16.68 -7.42 48.66
N ARG A 50 -17.68 -6.64 49.06
CA ARG A 50 -19.07 -6.82 48.62
C ARG A 50 -19.26 -6.45 47.15
N PHE A 51 -18.58 -5.43 46.63
CA PHE A 51 -18.64 -5.09 45.21
C PHE A 51 -18.05 -6.19 44.32
N ILE A 52 -16.90 -6.74 44.70
CA ILE A 52 -16.25 -7.84 43.96
C ILE A 52 -17.11 -9.10 44.02
N SER A 53 -17.64 -9.45 45.21
CA SER A 53 -18.58 -10.57 45.36
C SER A 53 -19.81 -10.38 44.49
N LEU A 54 -20.43 -9.21 44.50
CA LEU A 54 -21.62 -8.90 43.70
C LEU A 54 -21.33 -8.91 42.19
N ALA A 55 -20.16 -8.40 41.76
CA ALA A 55 -19.76 -8.42 40.35
C ALA A 55 -19.46 -9.85 39.88
N LEU A 56 -18.76 -10.64 40.70
CA LEU A 56 -18.52 -12.07 40.44
C LEU A 56 -19.84 -12.85 40.41
N GLU A 57 -20.73 -12.66 41.38
CA GLU A 57 -22.07 -13.28 41.42
C GLU A 57 -22.92 -12.88 40.21
N ALA A 58 -22.89 -11.60 39.81
CA ALA A 58 -23.63 -11.11 38.64
C ALA A 58 -23.09 -11.73 37.35
N LEU A 59 -21.77 -11.80 37.17
CA LEU A 59 -21.17 -12.45 36.00
C LEU A 59 -21.38 -13.97 36.03
N GLN A 60 -21.24 -14.64 37.18
CA GLN A 60 -21.51 -16.07 37.32
C GLN A 60 -22.95 -16.41 36.96
N ARG A 61 -23.95 -15.62 37.41
CA ARG A 61 -25.35 -15.79 37.01
C ARG A 61 -25.59 -15.58 35.51
N LEU A 62 -24.74 -14.80 34.85
CA LEU A 62 -24.79 -14.61 33.40
C LEU A 62 -24.10 -15.73 32.63
N VAL A 63 -23.13 -16.45 33.24
CA VAL A 63 -22.37 -17.54 32.59
C VAL A 63 -22.97 -18.92 32.86
N SER A 64 -23.53 -19.18 34.04
CA SER A 64 -23.93 -20.53 34.45
C SER A 64 -25.10 -21.09 33.63
N PHE A 65 -24.80 -22.08 32.80
CA PHE A 65 -25.74 -23.06 32.25
C PHE A 65 -25.04 -24.41 32.13
N ASP A 66 -25.43 -25.36 32.98
CA ASP A 66 -25.13 -26.79 32.85
C ASP A 66 -26.49 -27.51 32.86
N SER A 67 -27.08 -27.73 31.68
CA SER A 67 -28.22 -28.65 31.56
C SER A 67 -28.09 -29.45 30.27
N PRO A 68 -27.80 -30.76 30.34
CA PRO A 68 -27.61 -31.62 29.18
C PRO A 68 -28.92 -32.26 28.67
N SER A 69 -30.08 -31.62 28.84
CA SER A 69 -31.39 -32.22 28.54
C SER A 69 -32.16 -31.51 27.43
N LEU A 70 -32.36 -32.24 26.32
CA LEU A 70 -32.99 -31.89 25.04
C LEU A 70 -34.43 -31.32 25.08
N GLU A 71 -35.06 -31.20 26.25
CA GLU A 71 -36.51 -30.93 26.38
C GLU A 71 -36.86 -29.43 26.38
N SER A 72 -35.90 -28.53 26.17
CA SER A 72 -36.10 -27.07 26.33
C SER A 72 -36.16 -26.26 25.03
N ALA A 73 -36.27 -26.92 23.87
CA ALA A 73 -36.45 -26.26 22.57
C ALA A 73 -37.70 -25.35 22.45
N ALA A 74 -38.61 -25.34 23.43
CA ALA A 74 -39.73 -24.39 23.49
C ALA A 74 -39.37 -23.03 24.13
N HIS A 75 -38.14 -22.83 24.61
CA HIS A 75 -37.73 -21.66 25.40
C HIS A 75 -36.85 -20.64 24.69
N ILE A 76 -36.75 -20.71 23.36
CA ILE A 76 -35.86 -19.84 22.61
C ILE A 76 -36.36 -18.38 22.55
N PHE A 77 -37.62 -18.16 22.92
CA PHE A 77 -38.20 -16.84 23.24
C PHE A 77 -38.34 -16.59 24.75
N THR A 78 -37.48 -17.15 25.60
CA THR A 78 -37.54 -16.80 27.02
C THR A 78 -37.17 -15.31 27.22
N PRO A 79 -38.04 -14.50 27.86
CA PRO A 79 -37.73 -13.09 28.15
C PRO A 79 -36.44 -12.92 28.97
N ASN A 80 -35.98 -13.99 29.62
CA ASN A 80 -34.74 -14.03 30.37
C ASN A 80 -33.46 -13.91 29.50
N PHE A 81 -33.40 -14.41 28.26
CA PHE A 81 -32.18 -14.28 27.44
C PHE A 81 -31.96 -12.84 26.97
N HIS A 82 -33.00 -12.21 26.40
CA HIS A 82 -32.96 -10.80 26.03
C HIS A 82 -32.61 -9.90 27.22
N GLU A 83 -33.19 -10.17 28.39
CA GLU A 83 -32.89 -9.40 29.60
C GLU A 83 -31.45 -9.61 30.07
N ARG A 84 -30.91 -10.84 30.02
CA ARG A 84 -29.50 -11.14 30.34
C ARG A 84 -28.54 -10.50 29.35
N TRP A 85 -28.83 -10.57 28.05
CA TRP A 85 -28.07 -9.90 27.01
C TRP A 85 -28.09 -8.37 27.21
N ALA A 86 -29.26 -7.78 27.43
CA ALA A 86 -29.36 -6.34 27.69
C ALA A 86 -28.60 -5.91 28.96
N ARG A 87 -28.60 -6.74 30.01
CA ARG A 87 -27.81 -6.49 31.24
C ARG A 87 -26.31 -6.61 31.00
N SER A 88 -25.85 -7.57 30.20
CA SER A 88 -24.42 -7.71 29.88
C SER A 88 -23.92 -6.52 29.05
N GLN A 89 -24.75 -5.99 28.15
CA GLN A 89 -24.51 -4.77 27.37
C GLN A 89 -24.38 -3.50 28.23
N LEU A 90 -24.86 -3.50 29.48
CA LEU A 90 -24.65 -2.39 30.43
C LEU A 90 -23.47 -2.66 31.37
N LEU A 91 -23.34 -3.89 31.85
CA LEU A 91 -22.35 -4.27 32.86
C LEU A 91 -20.91 -4.26 32.32
N LEU A 92 -20.68 -4.79 31.11
CA LEU A 92 -19.33 -4.89 30.53
C LEU A 92 -18.73 -3.50 30.23
N PRO A 93 -19.46 -2.54 29.58
CA PRO A 93 -18.94 -1.19 29.40
C PRO A 93 -18.70 -0.44 30.71
N PHE A 94 -19.53 -0.65 31.73
CA PHE A 94 -19.32 -0.07 33.05
C PHE A 94 -18.00 -0.55 33.68
N LEU A 95 -17.74 -1.86 33.67
CA LEU A 95 -16.49 -2.43 34.17
C LEU A 95 -15.27 -1.88 33.42
N ARG A 96 -15.38 -1.75 32.09
CA ARG A 96 -14.33 -1.15 31.25
C ARG A 96 -14.02 0.29 31.65
N GLN A 97 -15.05 1.12 31.84
CA GLN A 97 -14.87 2.53 32.19
C GLN A 97 -14.34 2.70 33.63
N LEU A 98 -14.79 1.85 34.55
CA LEU A 98 -14.28 1.82 35.92
C LEU A 98 -12.77 1.53 35.94
N ALA A 99 -12.31 0.54 35.18
CA ALA A 99 -10.88 0.22 35.08
C ALA A 99 -10.05 1.41 34.58
N LYS A 100 -10.52 2.13 33.55
CA LYS A 100 -9.85 3.33 33.02
C LYS A 100 -9.76 4.46 34.04
N HIS A 101 -10.83 4.74 34.79
CA HIS A 101 -10.82 5.78 35.81
C HIS A 101 -9.94 5.42 37.01
N VAL A 102 -9.94 4.16 37.45
CA VAL A 102 -9.03 3.68 38.50
C VAL A 102 -7.58 3.84 38.04
N TYR A 103 -7.26 3.46 36.80
CA TYR A 103 -5.92 3.66 36.25
C TYR A 103 -5.52 5.15 36.19
N ASN A 104 -6.43 6.03 35.74
CA ASN A 104 -6.17 7.48 35.73
C ASN A 104 -5.99 8.06 37.15
N ALA A 105 -6.68 7.51 38.16
CA ALA A 105 -6.53 7.92 39.55
C ALA A 105 -5.21 7.41 40.18
N CYS A 106 -4.74 6.21 39.81
CA CYS A 106 -3.49 5.64 40.33
C CYS A 106 -2.24 6.21 39.62
N VAL A 107 -2.24 6.25 38.28
CA VAL A 107 -1.05 6.54 37.46
C VAL A 107 -1.15 7.91 36.80
N GLY A 108 -2.35 8.30 36.38
CA GLY A 108 -2.59 9.48 35.55
C GLY A 108 -2.46 9.21 34.06
N THR A 109 -3.07 10.06 33.25
CA THR A 109 -2.96 10.05 31.79
C THR A 109 -2.48 11.41 31.28
N ALA A 110 -1.71 11.44 30.19
CA ALA A 110 -1.08 12.69 29.72
C ALA A 110 -2.07 13.64 29.04
N PHE A 111 -3.06 13.12 28.29
CA PHE A 111 -4.01 13.95 27.52
C PHE A 111 -5.40 13.32 27.29
N ALA A 112 -5.62 12.05 27.68
CA ALA A 112 -6.83 11.31 27.31
C ALA A 112 -8.00 11.51 28.30
N LEU A 113 -7.70 11.61 29.59
CA LEU A 113 -8.66 11.91 30.64
C LEU A 113 -8.12 13.10 31.45
N SER A 114 -9.01 13.97 31.90
CA SER A 114 -8.62 15.03 32.83
C SER A 114 -8.00 14.43 34.09
N SER A 115 -7.00 15.10 34.66
CA SER A 115 -6.49 14.73 35.97
C SER A 115 -7.63 14.71 37.00
N THR A 116 -7.56 13.78 37.94
CA THR A 116 -8.57 13.66 38.99
C THR A 116 -8.66 14.96 39.79
N THR A 117 -9.88 15.43 40.05
CA THR A 117 -10.13 16.63 40.86
C THR A 117 -9.63 16.42 42.29
N SER A 118 -9.42 17.51 43.03
CA SER A 118 -8.94 17.49 44.43
C SER A 118 -9.74 16.58 45.37
N ASP A 119 -10.98 16.28 45.02
CA ASP A 119 -11.90 15.45 45.82
C ASP A 119 -11.60 13.95 45.73
N VAL A 120 -10.76 13.53 44.79
CA VAL A 120 -10.29 12.14 44.65
C VAL A 120 -8.79 12.11 44.98
N PRO A 121 -8.40 11.77 46.22
CA PRO A 121 -7.01 11.80 46.62
C PRO A 121 -6.24 10.75 45.82
N ARG A 122 -5.31 11.20 44.98
CA ARG A 122 -4.39 10.33 44.24
C ARG A 122 -3.70 9.35 45.19
N ASP A 123 -3.27 9.83 46.35
CA ASP A 123 -2.66 9.06 47.43
C ASP A 123 -3.52 7.86 47.87
N PHE A 124 -4.85 8.00 47.89
CA PHE A 124 -5.74 6.91 48.25
C PHE A 124 -5.66 5.77 47.23
N TYR A 125 -5.73 6.10 45.94
CA TYR A 125 -5.69 5.11 44.86
C TYR A 125 -4.29 4.54 44.67
N GLU A 126 -3.23 5.34 44.83
CA GLU A 126 -1.85 4.86 44.81
C GLU A 126 -1.58 3.88 45.95
N THR A 127 -2.01 4.19 47.18
CA THR A 127 -1.83 3.31 48.35
C THR A 127 -2.62 2.00 48.19
N ASN A 128 -3.81 2.06 47.57
CA ASN A 128 -4.67 0.89 47.37
C ASN A 128 -4.52 0.25 45.98
N ASN A 129 -3.58 0.69 45.15
CA ASN A 129 -3.49 0.27 43.74
C ASN A 129 -3.34 -1.25 43.62
N ALA A 130 -2.48 -1.85 44.46
CA ALA A 130 -2.29 -3.30 44.48
C ALA A 130 -3.60 -4.07 44.75
N TYR A 131 -4.48 -3.53 45.60
CA TYR A 131 -5.79 -4.11 45.88
C TYR A 131 -6.76 -3.91 44.72
N CYS A 132 -6.86 -2.69 44.18
CA CYS A 132 -7.72 -2.40 43.03
C CYS A 132 -7.34 -3.25 41.82
N ASP A 133 -6.05 -3.37 41.55
CA ASP A 133 -5.50 -4.19 40.48
C ASP A 133 -5.74 -5.69 40.71
N HIS A 134 -5.59 -6.19 41.95
CA HIS A 134 -5.93 -7.57 42.29
C HIS A 134 -7.43 -7.85 42.13
N SER A 135 -8.28 -6.92 42.55
CA SER A 135 -9.74 -7.02 42.47
C SER A 135 -10.24 -7.10 41.03
N LEU A 136 -9.70 -6.25 40.15
CA LEU A 136 -10.00 -6.29 38.72
C LEU A 136 -9.52 -7.60 38.09
N ARG A 137 -8.33 -8.10 38.47
CA ARG A 137 -7.79 -9.38 37.97
C ARG A 137 -8.66 -10.59 38.31
N LEU A 138 -9.35 -10.60 39.45
CA LEU A 138 -10.27 -11.69 39.80
C LEU A 138 -11.53 -11.70 38.92
N ILE A 139 -12.00 -10.53 38.48
CA ILE A 139 -13.23 -10.37 37.71
C ILE A 139 -12.98 -10.54 36.21
N GLN A 140 -11.81 -10.11 35.72
CA GLN A 140 -11.47 -10.06 34.30
C GLN A 140 -11.65 -11.37 33.52
N PRO A 141 -11.24 -12.57 34.02
CA PRO A 141 -11.47 -13.82 33.29
C PRO A 141 -12.96 -14.12 33.04
N LEU A 142 -13.82 -13.87 34.03
CA LEU A 142 -15.27 -14.02 33.86
C LEU A 142 -15.84 -12.95 32.92
N ALA A 143 -15.31 -11.71 32.98
CA ALA A 143 -15.71 -10.66 32.05
C ALA A 143 -15.35 -10.99 30.59
N VAL A 144 -14.21 -11.65 30.35
CA VAL A 144 -13.82 -12.15 29.02
C VAL A 144 -14.86 -13.18 28.53
N THR A 145 -15.16 -14.20 29.34
CA THR A 145 -16.12 -15.25 28.98
C THR A 145 -17.52 -14.69 28.72
N CYS A 146 -18.02 -13.82 29.61
CA CYS A 146 -19.29 -13.11 29.40
C CYS A 146 -19.27 -12.31 28.10
N ALA A 147 -18.20 -11.57 27.84
CA ALA A 147 -18.09 -10.76 26.65
C ALA A 147 -18.14 -11.61 25.37
N VAL A 148 -17.47 -12.77 25.33
CA VAL A 148 -17.56 -13.71 24.20
C VAL A 148 -18.97 -14.29 24.05
N GLN A 149 -19.60 -14.70 25.16
CA GLN A 149 -20.92 -15.34 25.15
C GLN A 149 -22.05 -14.43 24.65
N TYR A 150 -21.97 -13.13 24.96
CA TYR A 150 -23.01 -12.16 24.58
C TYR A 150 -22.64 -11.32 23.34
N GLY A 151 -21.58 -11.67 22.62
CA GLY A 151 -21.20 -11.04 21.34
C GLY A 151 -20.39 -9.75 21.44
N GLU A 152 -19.86 -9.41 22.62
CA GLU A 152 -19.01 -8.24 22.87
C GLU A 152 -17.53 -8.54 22.67
N TYR A 153 -17.17 -9.05 21.49
CA TYR A 153 -15.83 -9.55 21.18
C TYR A 153 -14.71 -8.51 21.38
N ALA A 154 -14.96 -7.25 21.03
CA ALA A 154 -13.96 -6.19 21.18
C ALA A 154 -13.59 -5.96 22.67
N MET A 155 -14.56 -6.03 23.57
CA MET A 155 -14.30 -5.94 25.01
C MET A 155 -13.64 -7.22 25.54
N ALA A 156 -14.00 -8.39 25.01
CA ALA A 156 -13.32 -9.64 25.34
C ALA A 156 -11.82 -9.56 25.02
N VAL A 157 -11.46 -9.08 23.83
CA VAL A 157 -10.06 -8.89 23.41
C VAL A 157 -9.36 -7.89 24.33
N GLU A 158 -9.98 -6.76 24.68
CA GLU A 158 -9.37 -5.78 25.59
C GLU A 158 -9.11 -6.37 26.98
N PHE A 159 -10.08 -7.05 27.59
CA PHE A 159 -9.92 -7.66 28.89
C PHE A 159 -8.89 -8.79 28.87
N ALA A 160 -8.90 -9.64 27.84
CA ALA A 160 -7.91 -10.70 27.67
C ALA A 160 -6.50 -10.13 27.45
N SER A 161 -6.35 -9.08 26.64
CA SER A 161 -5.06 -8.43 26.39
C SER A 161 -4.47 -7.82 27.68
N GLN A 162 -5.32 -7.20 28.51
CA GLN A 162 -4.90 -6.66 29.82
C GLN A 162 -4.41 -7.76 30.77
N LEU A 163 -4.99 -8.96 30.71
CA LEU A 163 -4.53 -10.13 31.45
C LEU A 163 -3.19 -10.64 30.91
N CYS A 164 -3.02 -10.71 29.59
CA CYS A 164 -1.81 -11.21 28.93
C CYS A 164 -0.59 -10.28 29.11
N LEU A 165 -0.76 -8.96 29.08
CA LEU A 165 0.34 -7.97 29.17
C LEU A 165 1.02 -7.91 30.55
N LYS A 166 0.36 -8.38 31.61
CA LYS A 166 0.94 -8.37 32.96
C LYS A 166 1.72 -9.67 33.17
N GLU A 167 3.04 -9.58 32.99
CA GLU A 167 4.12 -10.60 32.97
C GLU A 167 3.97 -11.86 33.87
N THR A 168 3.07 -11.86 34.84
CA THR A 168 2.78 -13.04 35.65
C THR A 168 1.88 -14.06 34.95
N PHE A 169 0.90 -13.67 34.13
CA PHE A 169 -0.12 -14.64 33.68
C PHE A 169 0.36 -15.59 32.59
N LEU A 170 1.09 -15.11 31.58
CA LEU A 170 1.62 -15.99 30.52
C LEU A 170 2.81 -16.85 31.01
N PHE A 171 3.60 -16.39 31.98
CA PHE A 171 4.81 -17.08 32.43
C PHE A 171 4.64 -17.90 33.73
N LYS A 172 3.72 -17.52 34.65
CA LYS A 172 3.53 -18.18 35.96
C LYS A 172 2.04 -18.27 36.35
N GLY A 173 1.43 -19.42 36.10
CA GLY A 173 0.03 -19.70 36.45
C GLY A 173 -0.36 -21.12 36.05
N GLN A 174 -1.46 -21.63 36.60
CA GLN A 174 -1.98 -22.94 36.19
C GLN A 174 -2.28 -22.95 34.69
N LEU A 175 -1.96 -24.07 34.02
CA LEU A 175 -2.02 -24.18 32.56
C LEU A 175 -3.46 -23.99 32.02
N GLN A 176 -4.46 -24.49 32.74
CA GLN A 176 -5.86 -24.50 32.31
C GLN A 176 -6.50 -23.10 32.19
N PRO A 177 -6.38 -22.18 33.18
CA PRO A 177 -6.83 -20.79 33.02
C PRO A 177 -6.20 -20.07 31.83
N LYS A 178 -4.91 -20.32 31.53
CA LYS A 178 -4.22 -19.71 30.38
C LYS A 178 -4.84 -20.18 29.07
N ARG A 179 -5.08 -21.49 28.94
CA ARG A 179 -5.76 -22.08 27.78
C ARG A 179 -7.13 -21.46 27.58
N CYS A 180 -7.94 -21.38 28.64
CA CYS A 180 -9.30 -20.82 28.55
C CYS A 180 -9.32 -19.36 28.06
N ILE A 181 -8.45 -18.51 28.62
CA ILE A 181 -8.38 -17.10 28.21
C ILE A 181 -7.88 -16.98 26.77
N LEU A 182 -6.88 -17.79 26.38
CA LEU A 182 -6.38 -17.84 25.02
C LEU A 182 -7.48 -18.30 24.04
N PHE A 183 -8.27 -19.32 24.40
CA PHE A 183 -9.44 -19.76 23.62
C PHE A 183 -10.47 -18.66 23.45
N SER A 184 -10.89 -18.01 24.53
CA SER A 184 -11.86 -16.92 24.46
C SER A 184 -11.33 -15.75 23.64
N LEU A 185 -10.03 -15.44 23.76
CA LEU A 185 -9.37 -14.42 22.95
C LEU A 185 -9.37 -14.79 21.46
N MET A 186 -9.00 -16.03 21.11
CA MET A 186 -8.97 -16.50 19.73
C MET A 186 -10.36 -16.54 19.11
N ARG A 187 -11.37 -17.01 19.86
CA ARG A 187 -12.76 -16.98 19.42
C ARG A 187 -13.23 -15.54 19.19
N ALA A 188 -12.93 -14.62 20.10
CA ALA A 188 -13.27 -13.21 19.94
C ALA A 188 -12.59 -12.59 18.71
N LEU A 189 -11.29 -12.84 18.50
CA LEU A 189 -10.56 -12.35 17.34
C LEU A 189 -11.08 -12.95 16.03
N SER A 190 -11.49 -14.22 16.05
CA SER A 190 -12.10 -14.89 14.90
C SER A 190 -13.42 -14.25 14.49
N GLU A 191 -14.30 -13.98 15.46
CA GLU A 191 -15.59 -13.30 15.20
C GLU A 191 -15.44 -11.83 14.81
N ILE A 192 -14.32 -11.17 15.17
CA ILE A 192 -13.98 -9.82 14.70
C ILE A 192 -13.42 -9.84 13.26
N GLY A 193 -12.89 -10.98 12.79
CA GLY A 193 -12.20 -11.09 11.51
C GLY A 193 -10.72 -10.66 11.56
N ALA A 194 -10.06 -10.78 12.71
CA ALA A 194 -8.69 -10.31 12.93
C ALA A 194 -7.64 -11.43 12.81
N SER A 195 -7.53 -12.06 11.63
CA SER A 195 -6.60 -13.20 11.37
C SER A 195 -5.14 -12.87 11.70
N SER A 196 -4.63 -11.74 11.21
CA SER A 196 -3.24 -11.30 11.45
C SER A 196 -2.88 -11.18 12.94
N SER A 197 -3.85 -10.84 13.80
CA SER A 197 -3.63 -10.78 15.25
C SER A 197 -3.49 -12.17 15.86
N ILE A 198 -4.25 -13.15 15.36
CA ILE A 198 -4.16 -14.56 15.78
C ILE A 198 -2.82 -15.15 15.33
N ASP A 199 -2.38 -14.88 14.10
CA ASP A 199 -1.06 -15.31 13.59
C ASP A 199 0.07 -14.74 14.45
N GLY A 200 -0.04 -13.46 14.83
CA GLY A 200 0.88 -12.82 15.76
C GLY A 200 0.94 -13.54 17.12
N ILE A 201 -0.23 -13.86 17.71
CA ILE A 201 -0.29 -14.62 18.97
C ILE A 201 0.34 -16.01 18.79
N CYS A 202 0.03 -16.71 17.70
CA CYS A 202 0.56 -18.02 17.37
C CYS A 202 2.10 -18.03 17.35
N SER A 203 2.71 -16.99 16.78
CA SER A 203 4.17 -16.86 16.71
C SER A 203 4.87 -16.66 18.07
N VAL A 204 4.13 -16.19 19.09
CA VAL A 204 4.66 -15.86 20.43
C VAL A 204 4.34 -16.96 21.46
N LEU A 205 3.59 -18.01 21.08
CA LEU A 205 3.27 -19.11 21.99
C LEU A 205 4.51 -19.84 22.50
N THR A 206 4.59 -20.03 23.82
CA THR A 206 5.66 -20.78 24.49
C THR A 206 5.51 -22.29 24.26
N ASP A 207 6.60 -23.05 24.44
CA ASP A 207 6.62 -24.51 24.26
C ASP A 207 5.52 -25.26 25.03
N ASP A 208 5.12 -24.76 26.20
CA ASP A 208 4.07 -25.33 27.06
C ASP A 208 2.64 -25.25 26.48
N LEU A 209 2.43 -24.45 25.43
CA LEU A 209 1.14 -24.27 24.73
C LEU A 209 1.21 -24.75 23.27
N LYS A 210 2.18 -25.61 22.93
CA LYS A 210 2.33 -26.16 21.57
C LYS A 210 1.06 -26.82 21.03
N ASP A 211 0.27 -27.42 21.91
CA ASP A 211 -1.01 -28.04 21.56
C ASP A 211 -2.09 -27.03 21.13
N MET A 212 -1.93 -25.74 21.45
CA MET A 212 -2.81 -24.66 21.01
C MET A 212 -2.46 -24.11 19.62
N ARG A 213 -1.31 -24.47 19.05
CA ARG A 213 -0.84 -23.92 17.77
C ARG A 213 -1.77 -24.27 16.62
N THR A 214 -2.19 -25.52 16.55
CA THR A 214 -3.15 -26.00 15.54
C THR A 214 -4.49 -25.28 15.66
N LEU A 215 -4.94 -24.99 16.89
CA LEU A 215 -6.15 -24.22 17.15
C LEU A 215 -6.01 -22.75 16.76
N CYS A 216 -4.80 -22.18 16.84
CA CYS A 216 -4.51 -20.82 16.36
C CYS A 216 -4.63 -20.76 14.85
N GLU A 217 -4.06 -21.73 14.15
CA GLU A 217 -4.16 -21.84 12.70
C GLU A 217 -5.62 -22.00 12.26
N ILE A 218 -6.39 -22.89 12.92
CA ILE A 218 -7.84 -23.05 12.67
C ILE A 218 -8.58 -21.71 12.89
N SER A 219 -8.33 -21.05 14.03
CA SER A 219 -9.02 -19.79 14.37
C SER A 219 -8.62 -18.65 13.42
N SER A 220 -7.38 -18.63 12.93
CA SER A 220 -6.88 -17.66 11.95
C SER A 220 -7.54 -17.84 10.60
N CYS A 221 -7.64 -19.08 10.11
CA CYS A 221 -8.38 -19.41 8.88
C CYS A 221 -9.85 -18.98 9.01
N LYS A 222 -10.52 -19.25 10.13
CA LYS A 222 -11.89 -18.80 10.37
C LYS A 222 -12.02 -17.27 10.38
N ALA A 223 -11.06 -16.56 10.98
CA ALA A 223 -11.00 -15.10 11.00
C ALA A 223 -10.80 -14.51 9.60
N ALA A 224 -10.08 -15.21 8.73
CA ALA A 224 -9.92 -14.86 7.32
C ALA A 224 -11.10 -15.29 6.43
N GLU A 225 -12.16 -15.85 7.03
CA GLU A 225 -13.31 -16.45 6.34
C GLU A 225 -12.96 -17.66 5.44
N CYS A 226 -11.80 -18.31 5.65
CA CYS A 226 -11.36 -19.53 4.97
C CYS A 226 -11.88 -20.78 5.69
N TYR A 227 -13.19 -21.05 5.60
CA TYR A 227 -13.84 -22.13 6.35
C TYR A 227 -13.50 -23.53 5.83
N GLU A 228 -13.30 -23.70 4.52
CA GLU A 228 -12.90 -24.99 3.94
C GLU A 228 -11.51 -25.42 4.43
N ASP A 229 -10.55 -24.49 4.42
CA ASP A 229 -9.20 -24.72 4.97
C ASP A 229 -9.27 -25.00 6.48
N ALA A 230 -10.03 -24.22 7.24
CA ALA A 230 -10.21 -24.42 8.67
C ALA A 230 -10.81 -25.81 9.00
N ALA A 231 -11.81 -26.24 8.25
CA ALA A 231 -12.42 -27.56 8.40
C ALA A 231 -11.43 -28.68 8.10
N SER A 232 -10.59 -28.53 7.07
CA SER A 232 -9.54 -29.49 6.74
C SER A 232 -8.49 -29.62 7.86
N LEU A 233 -8.08 -28.49 8.46
CA LEU A 233 -7.16 -28.48 9.60
C LEU A 233 -7.78 -29.15 10.83
N CYS A 234 -9.07 -28.91 11.11
CA CYS A 234 -9.80 -29.61 12.16
C CYS A 234 -9.84 -31.12 11.91
N ALA A 235 -10.17 -31.55 10.69
CA ALA A 235 -10.27 -32.96 10.33
C ALA A 235 -8.92 -33.67 10.49
N ASN A 236 -7.83 -33.07 10.02
CA ASN A 236 -6.47 -33.57 10.19
C ASN A 236 -6.08 -33.70 11.67
N PHE A 237 -6.41 -32.68 12.47
CA PHE A 237 -6.16 -32.73 13.91
C PHE A 237 -6.94 -33.86 14.60
N ILE A 238 -8.20 -34.06 14.23
CA ILE A 238 -9.04 -35.14 14.79
C ILE A 238 -8.47 -36.51 14.39
N SER A 239 -8.07 -36.71 13.14
CA SER A 239 -7.47 -37.98 12.69
C SER A 239 -6.14 -38.29 13.39
N ASP A 240 -5.31 -37.28 13.63
CA ASP A 240 -4.04 -37.43 14.36
C ASP A 240 -4.29 -37.83 15.83
N GLN A 241 -5.28 -37.25 16.48
CA GLN A 241 -5.64 -37.64 17.85
C GLN A 241 -6.20 -39.06 17.90
N LEU A 242 -7.07 -39.46 16.97
CA LEU A 242 -7.66 -40.80 16.90
C LEU A 242 -6.62 -41.89 16.61
N SER A 243 -5.66 -41.62 15.73
CA SER A 243 -4.58 -42.57 15.39
C SER A 243 -3.55 -42.75 16.51
N SER A 244 -3.38 -41.76 17.39
CA SER A 244 -2.41 -41.80 18.49
C SER A 244 -2.78 -42.74 19.67
N GLY A 245 -3.97 -43.36 19.65
CA GLY A 245 -4.37 -44.40 20.62
C GLY A 245 -4.47 -43.93 22.09
N ARG A 246 -4.40 -42.62 22.37
CA ARG A 246 -4.66 -42.09 23.71
C ARG A 246 -6.14 -42.30 24.01
N HIS A 247 -6.45 -43.11 25.04
CA HIS A 247 -7.81 -43.23 25.57
C HIS A 247 -8.43 -41.84 25.67
N VAL A 248 -9.48 -41.58 24.89
CA VAL A 248 -10.28 -40.37 24.94
C VAL A 248 -11.03 -40.38 26.26
N ASN A 249 -10.32 -40.05 27.34
CA ASN A 249 -10.93 -39.81 28.63
C ASN A 249 -11.90 -38.63 28.45
N SER A 250 -13.04 -38.70 29.13
CA SER A 250 -14.17 -37.74 29.09
C SER A 250 -13.79 -36.26 29.34
N GLU A 251 -12.53 -35.96 29.62
CA GLU A 251 -11.98 -34.62 29.85
C GLU A 251 -11.29 -33.99 28.63
N ASN A 252 -11.26 -34.64 27.45
CA ASN A 252 -10.66 -34.05 26.25
C ASN A 252 -11.58 -33.00 25.60
N SER A 253 -11.89 -31.95 26.38
CA SER A 253 -12.59 -30.71 26.00
C SER A 253 -12.09 -30.13 24.67
N LEU A 254 -10.80 -30.29 24.39
CA LEU A 254 -10.14 -29.88 23.16
C LEU A 254 -10.66 -30.60 21.91
N LEU A 255 -10.82 -31.93 21.99
CA LEU A 255 -11.28 -32.74 20.87
C LEU A 255 -12.74 -32.44 20.55
N LYS A 256 -13.59 -32.33 21.58
CA LYS A 256 -14.99 -31.92 21.45
C LYS A 256 -15.10 -30.51 20.86
N HIS A 257 -14.23 -29.59 21.27
CA HIS A 257 -14.16 -28.26 20.70
C HIS A 257 -13.78 -28.29 19.22
N CYS A 258 -12.70 -29.00 18.82
CA CYS A 258 -12.34 -29.14 17.40
C CYS A 258 -13.47 -29.75 16.55
N MET A 259 -14.21 -30.72 17.10
CA MET A 259 -15.38 -31.29 16.43
C MET A 259 -16.49 -30.25 16.22
N ASN A 260 -16.79 -29.44 17.24
CA ASN A 260 -17.76 -28.35 17.12
C ASN A 260 -17.28 -27.26 16.13
N GLU A 261 -16.00 -26.90 16.17
CA GLU A 261 -15.41 -25.91 15.26
C GLU A 261 -15.43 -26.39 13.80
N MET A 262 -15.14 -27.67 13.56
CA MET A 262 -15.25 -28.30 12.25
C MET A 262 -16.68 -28.24 11.72
N MET A 263 -17.65 -28.60 12.56
CA MET A 263 -19.07 -28.55 12.22
C MET A 263 -19.53 -27.12 11.94
N ASP A 264 -19.12 -26.14 12.75
CA ASP A 264 -19.40 -24.72 12.51
C ASP A 264 -18.82 -24.27 11.17
N CYS A 265 -17.61 -24.69 10.79
CA CYS A 265 -17.03 -24.36 9.49
C CYS A 265 -17.86 -24.91 8.32
N TYR A 266 -18.25 -26.18 8.36
CA TYR A 266 -19.07 -26.76 7.29
C TYR A 266 -20.48 -26.16 7.23
N VAL A 267 -21.08 -25.87 8.39
CA VAL A 267 -22.35 -25.15 8.48
C VAL A 267 -22.23 -23.74 7.88
N SER A 268 -21.12 -23.05 8.15
CA SER A 268 -20.84 -21.70 7.64
C SER A 268 -20.78 -21.62 6.12
N VAL A 269 -20.41 -22.72 5.46
CA VAL A 269 -20.41 -22.86 3.99
C VAL A 269 -21.57 -23.72 3.47
N ASN A 270 -22.53 -24.10 4.31
CA ASN A 270 -23.65 -24.99 3.97
C ASN A 270 -23.21 -26.30 3.27
N ASP A 271 -22.13 -26.93 3.72
CA ASP A 271 -21.71 -28.27 3.24
C ASP A 271 -22.08 -29.37 4.23
N MET A 272 -23.38 -29.64 4.29
CA MET A 272 -23.94 -30.57 5.26
C MET A 272 -23.54 -32.02 5.01
N ASN A 273 -23.27 -32.36 3.74
CA ASN A 273 -22.81 -33.70 3.35
C ASN A 273 -21.41 -33.97 3.87
N ALA A 274 -20.47 -33.04 3.64
CA ALA A 274 -19.12 -33.16 4.19
C ALA A 274 -19.14 -33.17 5.72
N ALA A 275 -19.98 -32.35 6.34
CA ALA A 275 -20.14 -32.30 7.80
C ALA A 275 -20.55 -33.65 8.39
N LEU A 276 -21.60 -34.27 7.84
CA LEU A 276 -22.13 -35.55 8.32
C LEU A 276 -21.21 -36.73 7.97
N GLU A 277 -20.60 -36.72 6.79
CA GLU A 277 -19.62 -37.76 6.42
C GLU A 277 -18.43 -37.74 7.38
N CYS A 278 -17.91 -36.55 7.71
CA CYS A 278 -16.81 -36.42 8.65
C CYS A 278 -17.22 -36.86 10.06
N LEU A 279 -18.41 -36.47 10.53
CA LEU A 279 -18.97 -36.92 11.81
C LEU A 279 -19.10 -38.44 11.88
N ASN A 280 -19.65 -39.07 10.84
CA ASN A 280 -19.80 -40.52 10.79
C ASN A 280 -18.45 -41.23 10.84
N LYS A 281 -17.45 -40.73 10.09
CA LYS A 281 -16.07 -41.24 10.16
C LYS A 281 -15.55 -41.18 11.59
N VAL A 282 -15.72 -40.05 12.28
CA VAL A 282 -15.29 -39.88 13.67
C VAL A 282 -16.02 -40.83 14.63
N CYS A 283 -17.34 -40.97 14.52
CA CYS A 283 -18.14 -41.88 15.35
C CYS A 283 -17.72 -43.35 15.18
N HIS A 284 -17.31 -43.77 13.98
CA HIS A 284 -16.81 -45.12 13.75
C HIS A 284 -15.50 -45.45 14.49
N PHE A 285 -14.66 -44.46 14.78
CA PHE A 285 -13.40 -44.66 15.52
C PHE A 285 -13.56 -44.63 17.06
N SER A 286 -14.73 -44.26 17.60
CA SER A 286 -14.99 -44.27 19.05
C SER A 286 -16.38 -44.85 19.37
N PRO A 287 -16.51 -46.17 19.52
CA PRO A 287 -17.79 -46.83 19.81
C PRO A 287 -18.22 -46.72 21.29
N ALA A 288 -17.58 -45.87 22.10
CA ALA A 288 -17.99 -45.68 23.48
C ALA A 288 -19.30 -44.85 23.54
N PRO A 289 -20.31 -45.24 24.33
CA PRO A 289 -21.61 -44.56 24.42
C PRO A 289 -21.55 -43.14 25.04
N ASN A 290 -20.34 -42.62 25.30
CA ASN A 290 -20.10 -41.38 26.06
C ASN A 290 -19.54 -40.22 25.21
N VAL A 291 -19.44 -40.37 23.87
CA VAL A 291 -19.25 -39.19 23.01
C VAL A 291 -20.63 -38.68 22.63
N ASN A 292 -21.18 -37.76 23.44
CA ASN A 292 -22.40 -37.05 23.06
C ASN A 292 -22.19 -36.47 21.66
N ARG A 293 -23.10 -36.79 20.71
CA ARG A 293 -23.11 -36.16 19.38
C ARG A 293 -22.99 -34.64 19.60
N PRO A 294 -22.09 -33.95 18.88
CA PRO A 294 -22.00 -32.50 19.02
C PRO A 294 -23.37 -31.91 18.71
N SER A 295 -23.78 -30.89 19.45
CA SER A 295 -25.08 -30.25 19.28
C SER A 295 -25.28 -29.75 17.84
N MET A 296 -24.20 -29.31 17.19
CA MET A 296 -24.16 -28.94 15.76
C MET A 296 -24.43 -30.09 14.78
N ALA A 297 -24.33 -31.36 15.20
CA ALA A 297 -24.71 -32.51 14.38
C ALA A 297 -26.23 -32.60 14.19
N GLN A 298 -27.01 -32.27 15.22
CA GLN A 298 -28.47 -32.22 15.12
C GLN A 298 -28.88 -31.09 14.18
N TYR A 299 -28.26 -29.91 14.30
CA TYR A 299 -28.41 -28.84 13.32
C TYR A 299 -28.00 -29.27 11.93
N ALA A 300 -26.94 -30.06 11.79
CA ALA A 300 -26.54 -30.54 10.48
C ALA A 300 -27.49 -31.55 9.86
N GLU A 301 -28.15 -32.38 10.67
CA GLU A 301 -29.23 -33.26 10.24
C GLU A 301 -30.51 -32.47 9.89
N ILE A 302 -30.86 -31.46 10.69
CA ILE A 302 -32.00 -30.56 10.43
C ILE A 302 -31.77 -29.76 9.15
N MET A 303 -30.60 -29.15 8.97
CA MET A 303 -30.21 -28.45 7.74
C MET A 303 -29.98 -29.41 6.57
N LYS A 304 -29.60 -30.68 6.85
CA LYS A 304 -29.73 -31.86 5.99
C LYS A 304 -31.08 -31.90 5.29
N PHE A 305 -32.08 -31.94 6.15
CA PHE A 305 -33.48 -32.07 5.83
C PHE A 305 -34.06 -30.81 5.18
N LEU A 306 -33.65 -29.64 5.67
CA LEU A 306 -33.87 -28.33 5.08
C LEU A 306 -32.83 -28.03 3.98
N GLY A 307 -32.18 -29.03 3.39
CA GLY A 307 -31.03 -28.85 2.48
C GLY A 307 -31.10 -29.76 1.25
N SER A 308 -32.07 -30.68 1.21
CA SER A 308 -32.49 -31.34 -0.02
C SER A 308 -33.35 -30.44 -0.92
N PHE A 309 -33.32 -29.12 -0.74
CA PHE A 309 -34.06 -28.15 -1.56
C PHE A 309 -33.54 -28.00 -3.00
N THR A 310 -32.55 -28.81 -3.43
CA THR A 310 -32.21 -28.99 -4.85
C THR A 310 -33.21 -29.90 -5.59
N GLU A 311 -34.05 -30.65 -4.86
CA GLU A 311 -35.21 -31.34 -5.41
C GLU A 311 -36.49 -30.79 -4.75
N PRO A 312 -37.53 -30.37 -5.52
CA PRO A 312 -38.76 -29.89 -4.93
C PRO A 312 -39.42 -30.99 -4.08
N ILE A 313 -39.63 -30.72 -2.79
CA ILE A 313 -40.30 -31.62 -1.87
C ILE A 313 -41.78 -31.69 -2.27
N TYR A 314 -42.16 -32.75 -2.99
CA TYR A 314 -43.55 -32.99 -3.41
C TYR A 314 -44.35 -33.88 -2.45
N ASP A 315 -43.80 -34.29 -1.30
CA ASP A 315 -44.51 -35.19 -0.39
C ASP A 315 -44.28 -34.85 1.08
N PHE A 316 -45.27 -34.18 1.69
CA PHE A 316 -45.27 -33.76 3.09
C PHE A 316 -45.89 -34.81 4.04
N ASP A 317 -46.50 -35.86 3.51
CA ASP A 317 -47.33 -36.79 4.31
C ASP A 317 -46.51 -37.87 5.06
N SER A 318 -45.18 -37.84 4.99
CA SER A 318 -44.32 -38.90 5.55
C SER A 318 -43.57 -38.55 6.84
N LEU A 319 -43.83 -37.40 7.49
CA LEU A 319 -43.15 -37.01 8.75
C LEU A 319 -44.09 -36.58 9.87
N ASP A 320 -44.03 -37.31 11.00
CA ASP A 320 -44.56 -36.94 12.32
C ASP A 320 -43.74 -35.81 13.00
N TYR A 321 -43.45 -34.70 12.29
CA TYR A 321 -42.83 -33.49 12.88
C TYR A 321 -43.71 -32.26 12.64
N ASP A 322 -43.92 -31.48 13.71
CA ASP A 322 -44.95 -30.42 13.81
C ASP A 322 -44.87 -29.39 12.65
N PRO A 323 -45.88 -29.29 11.77
CA PRO A 323 -45.91 -28.33 10.67
C PRO A 323 -45.80 -26.86 11.12
N ARG A 324 -46.05 -26.58 12.40
CA ARG A 324 -45.81 -25.26 13.01
C ARG A 324 -44.34 -24.86 13.01
N GLY A 325 -43.42 -25.82 13.19
CA GLY A 325 -41.99 -25.53 13.23
C GLY A 325 -41.44 -25.01 11.90
N TYR A 326 -41.96 -25.52 10.77
CA TYR A 326 -41.58 -25.03 9.44
C TYR A 326 -42.19 -23.66 9.13
N GLU A 327 -43.46 -23.43 9.49
CA GLU A 327 -44.10 -22.13 9.33
C GLU A 327 -43.43 -21.06 10.21
N ASP A 328 -43.05 -21.41 11.43
CA ASP A 328 -42.29 -20.53 12.32
C ASP A 328 -40.86 -20.28 11.79
N TYR A 329 -40.21 -21.28 11.19
CA TYR A 329 -38.94 -21.11 10.49
C TYR A 329 -39.05 -20.15 9.30
N LEU A 330 -40.08 -20.30 8.46
CA LEU A 330 -40.35 -19.39 7.34
C LEU A 330 -40.66 -17.96 7.83
N ARG A 331 -41.47 -17.80 8.88
CA ARG A 331 -41.72 -16.50 9.52
C ARG A 331 -40.45 -15.88 10.08
N LEU A 332 -39.56 -16.70 10.61
CA LEU A 332 -38.26 -16.24 11.10
C LEU A 332 -37.35 -15.82 9.94
N CYS A 333 -37.36 -16.56 8.82
CA CYS A 333 -36.70 -16.16 7.58
C CYS A 333 -37.25 -14.83 7.04
N ASP A 334 -38.57 -14.63 7.04
CA ASP A 334 -39.21 -13.35 6.66
C ASP A 334 -38.84 -12.22 7.63
N CYS A 335 -38.74 -12.52 8.93
CA CYS A 335 -38.22 -11.57 9.93
C CYS A 335 -36.73 -11.24 9.69
N CYS A 336 -35.92 -12.21 9.27
CA CYS A 336 -34.55 -11.97 8.86
C CYS A 336 -34.51 -11.04 7.65
N ILE A 337 -35.26 -11.36 6.59
CA ILE A 337 -35.35 -10.56 5.36
C ILE A 337 -35.76 -9.12 5.69
N SER A 338 -36.75 -8.92 6.55
CA SER A 338 -37.19 -7.58 6.96
C SER A 338 -36.18 -6.84 7.84
N LEU A 339 -35.44 -7.54 8.71
CA LEU A 339 -34.30 -6.96 9.45
C LEU A 339 -33.14 -6.57 8.52
N PHE A 340 -32.87 -7.38 7.49
CA PHE A 340 -31.93 -7.05 6.43
C PHE A 340 -32.39 -5.82 5.63
N ALA A 341 -33.67 -5.74 5.30
CA ALA A 341 -34.29 -4.58 4.62
C ALA A 341 -34.13 -3.28 5.42
N GLY A 342 -34.33 -3.35 6.74
CA GLY A 342 -34.17 -2.21 7.65
C GLY A 342 -32.74 -1.69 7.73
N LYS A 343 -31.75 -2.50 7.36
CA LYS A 343 -30.32 -2.15 7.34
C LYS A 343 -29.92 -1.41 6.06
N THR A 344 -30.52 -1.77 4.93
CA THR A 344 -30.20 -1.22 3.59
C THR A 344 -31.12 -0.05 3.20
N GLY A 345 -32.22 0.16 3.91
CA GLY A 345 -33.16 1.26 3.64
C GLY A 345 -34.02 1.07 2.40
N MET A 346 -34.02 -0.12 1.78
CA MET A 346 -34.87 -0.48 0.64
C MET A 346 -35.51 -1.86 0.88
N ALA A 347 -36.70 -2.09 0.32
CA ALA A 347 -37.26 -3.44 0.21
C ALA A 347 -36.20 -4.33 -0.46
N VAL A 348 -35.90 -5.51 0.12
CA VAL A 348 -34.80 -6.39 -0.31
C VAL A 348 -35.09 -6.89 -1.74
N SER A 349 -34.65 -6.11 -2.73
CA SER A 349 -34.37 -6.64 -4.05
C SER A 349 -32.97 -7.25 -3.99
N ILE A 350 -32.82 -8.49 -4.45
CA ILE A 350 -31.54 -9.23 -4.49
C ILE A 350 -30.43 -8.37 -5.15
N SER A 351 -30.82 -7.51 -6.10
CA SER A 351 -29.96 -6.57 -6.82
C SER A 351 -29.34 -5.44 -5.98
N GLY A 352 -29.87 -5.15 -4.79
CA GLY A 352 -29.38 -4.06 -3.93
C GLY A 352 -28.35 -4.48 -2.88
N ILE A 353 -28.02 -5.78 -2.80
CA ILE A 353 -27.16 -6.33 -1.75
C ILE A 353 -25.70 -6.20 -2.18
N ASN A 354 -24.95 -5.34 -1.48
CA ASN A 354 -23.50 -5.32 -1.62
C ASN A 354 -22.88 -6.46 -0.80
N VAL A 355 -22.35 -7.46 -1.50
CA VAL A 355 -21.70 -8.65 -0.90
C VAL A 355 -20.48 -8.28 -0.03
N GLU A 356 -19.86 -7.11 -0.24
CA GLU A 356 -18.71 -6.66 0.56
C GLU A 356 -19.07 -6.35 2.02
N ASP A 357 -20.31 -5.95 2.29
CA ASP A 357 -20.77 -5.51 3.63
C ASP A 357 -21.07 -6.67 4.60
N PHE A 358 -21.04 -7.92 4.10
CA PHE A 358 -21.46 -9.11 4.84
C PHE A 358 -20.35 -10.17 4.86
N THR A 359 -20.25 -10.94 5.95
CA THR A 359 -19.31 -12.06 6.06
C THR A 359 -19.79 -13.28 5.24
N ILE A 360 -18.89 -14.19 4.88
CA ILE A 360 -19.29 -15.44 4.19
C ILE A 360 -20.42 -16.18 4.93
N LYS A 361 -20.35 -16.30 6.26
CA LYS A 361 -21.45 -16.91 7.06
C LYS A 361 -22.81 -16.26 6.81
N GLN A 362 -22.83 -14.93 6.81
CA GLN A 362 -24.06 -14.15 6.61
C GLN A 362 -24.58 -14.29 5.19
N LEU A 363 -23.68 -14.29 4.21
CA LEU A 363 -24.03 -14.47 2.80
C LEU A 363 -24.55 -15.87 2.53
N THR A 364 -23.94 -16.91 3.10
CA THR A 364 -24.44 -18.29 3.01
C THR A 364 -25.85 -18.39 3.60
N LEU A 365 -26.10 -17.77 4.76
CA LEU A 365 -27.43 -17.75 5.35
C LEU A 365 -28.43 -17.02 4.45
N MET A 366 -28.09 -15.83 3.95
CA MET A 366 -28.94 -15.08 3.03
C MET A 366 -29.24 -15.87 1.76
N TYR A 367 -28.22 -16.50 1.18
CA TYR A 367 -28.36 -17.36 0.01
C TYR A 367 -29.33 -18.51 0.28
N ASN A 368 -29.19 -19.20 1.42
CA ASN A 368 -30.10 -20.28 1.81
C ASN A 368 -31.55 -19.77 2.01
N VAL A 369 -31.72 -18.59 2.60
CA VAL A 369 -33.03 -17.97 2.77
C VAL A 369 -33.65 -17.62 1.41
N PHE A 370 -32.87 -17.08 0.47
CA PHE A 370 -33.36 -16.77 -0.87
C PHE A 370 -33.73 -18.01 -1.68
N LEU A 371 -33.00 -19.11 -1.50
CA LEU A 371 -33.37 -20.42 -2.04
C LEU A 371 -34.70 -20.91 -1.44
N ALA A 372 -34.81 -20.91 -0.11
CA ALA A 372 -36.00 -21.42 0.60
C ALA A 372 -37.27 -20.61 0.31
N THR A 373 -37.14 -19.30 0.08
CA THR A 373 -38.27 -18.41 -0.25
C THR A 373 -38.60 -18.38 -1.75
N GLY A 374 -37.87 -19.14 -2.58
CA GLY A 374 -38.06 -19.17 -4.04
C GLY A 374 -37.65 -17.88 -4.74
N GLN A 375 -36.95 -16.97 -4.07
CA GLN A 375 -36.44 -15.73 -4.67
C GLN A 375 -35.27 -15.98 -5.65
N LEU A 376 -34.60 -17.13 -5.54
CA LEU A 376 -33.57 -17.60 -6.47
C LEU A 376 -34.06 -18.86 -7.20
N GLU A 377 -34.73 -18.67 -8.35
CA GLU A 377 -35.15 -19.78 -9.21
C GLU A 377 -33.95 -20.48 -9.89
N HIS A 378 -34.02 -21.80 -10.02
CA HIS A 378 -33.04 -22.59 -10.76
C HIS A 378 -33.04 -22.20 -12.25
N GLY A 379 -31.85 -22.12 -12.86
CA GLY A 379 -31.73 -21.89 -14.30
C GLY A 379 -32.19 -20.52 -14.78
N HIS A 380 -32.32 -19.53 -13.90
CA HIS A 380 -32.51 -18.14 -14.30
C HIS A 380 -31.34 -17.69 -15.18
N ASP A 381 -31.61 -16.93 -16.24
CA ASP A 381 -30.56 -16.29 -17.04
C ASP A 381 -29.69 -15.47 -16.11
N LEU A 382 -28.47 -15.94 -15.88
CA LEU A 382 -27.46 -15.25 -15.08
C LEU A 382 -27.35 -13.82 -15.62
N CYS A 383 -27.35 -12.82 -14.74
CA CYS A 383 -26.94 -11.45 -15.02
C CYS A 383 -25.64 -11.14 -14.24
N PHE A 384 -24.80 -10.25 -14.78
CA PHE A 384 -23.62 -9.75 -14.07
C PHE A 384 -23.80 -8.24 -13.88
N PRO A 385 -23.67 -7.69 -12.65
CA PRO A 385 -23.35 -8.35 -11.39
C PRO A 385 -24.60 -8.80 -10.61
N ASP A 386 -24.93 -10.10 -10.64
CA ASP A 386 -25.95 -10.66 -9.75
C ASP A 386 -25.34 -11.11 -8.43
N PHE A 387 -26.17 -11.12 -7.38
CA PHE A 387 -25.81 -11.57 -6.03
C PHE A 387 -25.01 -12.87 -6.04
N CYS A 388 -25.41 -13.87 -6.82
CA CYS A 388 -24.77 -15.18 -6.84
C CYS A 388 -23.39 -15.17 -7.52
N THR A 389 -23.21 -14.33 -8.54
CA THR A 389 -21.91 -14.14 -9.22
C THR A 389 -20.92 -13.39 -8.34
N GLU A 390 -21.40 -12.39 -7.58
CA GLU A 390 -20.57 -11.66 -6.62
C GLU A 390 -20.29 -12.48 -5.37
N PHE A 391 -21.25 -13.26 -4.88
CA PHE A 391 -21.07 -14.16 -3.75
C PHE A 391 -20.09 -15.29 -4.05
N SER A 392 -20.25 -15.97 -5.20
CA SER A 392 -19.27 -16.99 -5.64
C SER A 392 -17.87 -16.38 -5.83
N ARG A 393 -17.75 -15.16 -6.38
CA ARG A 393 -16.48 -14.44 -6.46
C ARG A 393 -15.88 -14.18 -5.08
N ARG A 394 -16.68 -13.74 -4.09
CA ARG A 394 -16.19 -13.51 -2.72
C ARG A 394 -15.75 -14.82 -2.07
N ALA A 395 -16.57 -15.86 -2.13
CA ALA A 395 -16.25 -17.19 -1.60
C ALA A 395 -14.94 -17.73 -2.19
N ARG A 396 -14.74 -17.57 -3.49
CA ARG A 396 -13.50 -17.93 -4.17
C ARG A 396 -12.29 -17.12 -3.68
N LYS A 397 -12.43 -15.81 -3.50
CA LYS A 397 -11.33 -14.94 -3.00
C LYS A 397 -10.93 -15.28 -1.56
N THR A 398 -11.85 -15.76 -0.73
CA THR A 398 -11.58 -16.22 0.65
C THR A 398 -11.21 -17.71 0.72
N GLY A 399 -10.87 -18.36 -0.40
CA GLY A 399 -10.44 -19.77 -0.42
C GLY A 399 -11.56 -20.82 -0.35
N ASN A 400 -12.83 -20.43 -0.17
CA ASN A 400 -13.97 -21.35 -0.16
C ASN A 400 -14.38 -21.72 -1.60
N THR A 401 -13.52 -22.48 -2.27
CA THR A 401 -13.66 -22.82 -3.68
C THR A 401 -14.80 -23.81 -3.95
N ASN A 402 -15.07 -24.76 -3.04
CA ASN A 402 -16.20 -25.67 -3.17
C ASN A 402 -17.53 -24.94 -3.03
N LEU A 403 -17.64 -24.00 -2.10
CA LEU A 403 -18.82 -23.13 -1.98
C LEU A 403 -19.05 -22.35 -3.29
N ALA A 404 -18.00 -21.74 -3.84
CA ALA A 404 -18.10 -21.01 -5.10
C ALA A 404 -18.58 -21.90 -6.27
N LEU A 405 -18.02 -23.10 -6.39
CA LEU A 405 -18.43 -24.06 -7.44
C LEU A 405 -19.86 -24.57 -7.23
N ARG A 406 -20.30 -24.84 -6.00
CA ARG A 406 -21.68 -25.27 -5.71
C ARG A 406 -22.71 -24.19 -6.04
N ILE A 407 -22.44 -22.94 -5.69
CA ILE A 407 -23.29 -21.79 -6.08
C ILE A 407 -23.38 -21.75 -7.60
N LEU A 408 -22.25 -21.79 -8.31
CA LEU A 408 -22.26 -21.69 -9.77
C LEU A 408 -22.92 -22.89 -10.45
N ASN A 409 -22.67 -24.13 -10.00
CA ASN A 409 -23.29 -25.35 -10.52
C ASN A 409 -24.82 -25.30 -10.38
N TYR A 410 -25.32 -24.87 -9.21
CA TYR A 410 -26.75 -24.69 -8.97
C TYR A 410 -27.38 -23.72 -9.98
N HIS A 411 -26.70 -22.59 -10.27
CA HIS A 411 -27.21 -21.61 -11.23
C HIS A 411 -27.10 -22.03 -12.69
N PHE A 412 -26.03 -22.75 -13.07
CA PHE A 412 -25.93 -23.36 -14.40
C PHE A 412 -26.90 -24.54 -14.58
N ASN A 413 -27.56 -24.98 -13.51
CA ASN A 413 -28.39 -26.17 -13.44
C ASN A 413 -27.63 -27.42 -13.90
N CYS A 414 -26.37 -27.53 -13.46
CA CYS A 414 -25.47 -28.63 -13.76
C CYS A 414 -25.05 -29.34 -12.49
N ALA A 415 -24.91 -30.66 -12.56
CA ALA A 415 -24.41 -31.47 -11.45
C ALA A 415 -22.88 -31.42 -11.35
N GLY A 416 -22.17 -31.14 -12.45
CA GLY A 416 -20.71 -31.20 -12.50
C GLY A 416 -20.04 -30.32 -13.55
N THR A 417 -18.71 -30.31 -13.47
CA THR A 417 -17.83 -29.46 -14.30
C THR A 417 -17.90 -29.78 -15.78
N VAL A 418 -18.06 -31.06 -16.13
CA VAL A 418 -18.17 -31.53 -17.52
C VAL A 418 -19.41 -30.96 -18.19
N GLU A 419 -20.57 -31.04 -17.53
CA GLU A 419 -21.82 -30.50 -18.07
C GLU A 419 -21.75 -28.99 -18.27
N VAL A 420 -21.08 -28.27 -17.37
CA VAL A 420 -20.86 -26.82 -17.53
C VAL A 420 -19.99 -26.55 -18.76
N ILE A 421 -18.90 -27.30 -18.95
CA ILE A 421 -18.02 -27.15 -20.11
C ILE A 421 -18.79 -27.46 -21.41
N ASP A 422 -19.60 -28.51 -21.43
CA ASP A 422 -20.40 -28.92 -22.60
C ASP A 422 -21.41 -27.83 -23.00
N GLN A 423 -21.94 -27.05 -22.04
CA GLN A 423 -22.81 -25.91 -22.35
C GLN A 423 -22.11 -24.80 -23.16
N PHE A 424 -20.77 -24.75 -23.15
CA PHE A 424 -19.98 -23.79 -23.92
C PHE A 424 -19.46 -24.37 -25.25
N ASP A 425 -19.82 -25.62 -25.59
CA ASP A 425 -19.47 -26.23 -26.89
C ASP A 425 -20.48 -25.90 -28.00
N ALA A 426 -21.70 -25.47 -27.63
CA ALA A 426 -22.70 -25.07 -28.60
C ALA A 426 -22.37 -23.68 -29.20
N LEU A 427 -22.31 -23.61 -30.52
CA LEU A 427 -22.22 -22.36 -31.31
C LEU A 427 -23.52 -21.54 -31.19
N GLN A 428 -23.72 -20.90 -30.05
CA GLN A 428 -24.83 -20.00 -29.76
C GLN A 428 -24.32 -18.67 -29.20
N CYS A 429 -25.08 -17.59 -29.40
CA CYS A 429 -24.76 -16.30 -28.80
C CYS A 429 -24.79 -16.43 -27.27
N LEU A 430 -23.63 -16.51 -26.64
CA LEU A 430 -23.53 -16.53 -25.20
C LEU A 430 -23.88 -15.14 -24.68
N SER A 431 -24.84 -15.04 -23.76
CA SER A 431 -25.09 -13.77 -23.08
C SER A 431 -23.83 -13.32 -22.33
N ILE A 432 -23.64 -12.00 -22.19
CA ILE A 432 -22.50 -11.40 -21.46
C ILE A 432 -22.39 -11.96 -20.05
N ALA A 433 -23.53 -12.25 -19.45
CA ALA A 433 -23.59 -12.76 -18.11
C ALA A 433 -23.28 -14.26 -18.04
N LYS A 434 -23.71 -15.08 -19.02
CA LYS A 434 -23.22 -16.47 -19.15
C LYS A 434 -21.69 -16.51 -19.32
N LEU A 435 -21.12 -15.62 -20.14
CA LEU A 435 -19.66 -15.46 -20.25
C LEU A 435 -19.02 -14.98 -18.94
N SER A 436 -19.67 -14.08 -18.22
CA SER A 436 -19.15 -13.57 -16.96
C SER A 436 -19.10 -14.64 -15.88
N CYS A 437 -20.11 -15.50 -15.84
CA CYS A 437 -20.19 -16.63 -14.93
C CYS A 437 -19.21 -17.73 -15.31
N GLY A 438 -19.12 -18.10 -16.60
CA GLY A 438 -18.12 -19.07 -17.08
C GLY A 438 -16.69 -18.62 -16.74
N TYR A 439 -16.43 -17.33 -16.82
CA TYR A 439 -15.14 -16.76 -16.43
C TYR A 439 -14.86 -16.86 -14.91
N GLU A 440 -15.84 -16.61 -14.05
CA GLU A 440 -15.66 -16.84 -12.60
C GLU A 440 -15.58 -18.33 -12.26
N TYR A 441 -16.31 -19.19 -12.98
CA TYR A 441 -16.25 -20.65 -12.86
C TYR A 441 -14.85 -21.17 -13.18
N ALA A 442 -14.26 -20.72 -14.29
CA ALA A 442 -12.90 -21.10 -14.66
C ALA A 442 -11.88 -20.67 -13.60
N LYS A 443 -12.03 -19.48 -13.01
CA LYS A 443 -11.17 -19.05 -11.90
C LYS A 443 -11.34 -19.93 -10.66
N ALA A 444 -12.58 -20.33 -10.35
CA ALA A 444 -12.86 -21.23 -9.24
C ALA A 444 -12.23 -22.61 -9.47
N LEU A 445 -12.37 -23.18 -10.68
CA LEU A 445 -11.72 -24.43 -11.08
C LEU A 445 -10.19 -24.37 -10.97
N TYR A 446 -9.60 -23.28 -11.47
CA TYR A 446 -8.14 -23.11 -11.43
C TYR A 446 -7.61 -23.11 -9.99
N GLN A 447 -8.34 -22.47 -9.06
CA GLN A 447 -7.98 -22.44 -7.64
C GLN A 447 -8.31 -23.75 -6.92
N TYR A 448 -9.37 -24.46 -7.33
CA TYR A 448 -9.73 -25.77 -6.80
C TYR A 448 -8.67 -26.83 -7.16
N GLY A 449 -7.96 -26.68 -8.29
CA GLY A 449 -6.84 -27.53 -8.70
C GLY A 449 -6.96 -28.09 -10.13
N GLU A 450 -8.13 -27.97 -10.75
CA GLU A 450 -8.44 -28.46 -12.10
C GLU A 450 -7.99 -27.47 -13.18
N LYS A 451 -6.68 -27.22 -13.24
CA LYS A 451 -6.10 -26.12 -14.05
C LYS A 451 -6.27 -26.32 -15.55
N SER A 452 -6.16 -27.56 -16.05
CA SER A 452 -6.35 -27.87 -17.47
C SER A 452 -7.79 -27.65 -17.93
N ALA A 453 -8.76 -28.08 -17.13
CA ALA A 453 -10.18 -27.84 -17.39
C ALA A 453 -10.52 -26.35 -17.35
N ALA A 454 -9.97 -25.61 -16.39
CA ALA A 454 -10.12 -24.15 -16.30
C ALA A 454 -9.57 -23.44 -17.55
N PHE A 455 -8.37 -23.80 -17.98
CA PHE A 455 -7.74 -23.24 -19.19
C PHE A 455 -8.59 -23.54 -20.43
N SER A 456 -8.99 -24.80 -20.61
CA SER A 456 -9.85 -25.26 -21.72
C SER A 456 -11.18 -24.49 -21.77
N LEU A 457 -11.83 -24.29 -20.63
CA LEU A 457 -13.10 -23.55 -20.55
C LEU A 457 -12.95 -22.10 -21.03
N VAL A 458 -11.94 -21.37 -20.52
CA VAL A 458 -11.71 -19.97 -20.94
C VAL A 458 -11.38 -19.91 -22.42
N TYR A 459 -10.54 -20.82 -22.91
CA TYR A 459 -10.18 -20.87 -24.31
C TYR A 459 -11.40 -21.17 -25.21
N ARG A 460 -12.25 -22.14 -24.86
CA ARG A 460 -13.50 -22.42 -25.58
C ARG A 460 -14.44 -21.21 -25.60
N MET A 461 -14.59 -20.53 -24.47
CA MET A 461 -15.38 -19.30 -24.40
C MET A 461 -14.86 -18.24 -25.38
N ILE A 462 -13.53 -18.08 -25.49
CA ILE A 462 -12.91 -17.16 -26.45
C ILE A 462 -13.25 -17.58 -27.87
N CYS A 463 -13.02 -18.84 -28.24
CA CYS A 463 -13.30 -19.37 -29.57
C CYS A 463 -14.76 -19.15 -29.98
N VAL A 464 -15.72 -19.52 -29.14
CA VAL A 464 -17.16 -19.35 -29.43
C VAL A 464 -17.52 -17.87 -29.60
N THR A 465 -16.99 -16.98 -28.77
CA THR A 465 -17.27 -15.54 -28.93
C THR A 465 -16.68 -14.97 -30.22
N VAL A 466 -15.47 -15.38 -30.58
CA VAL A 466 -14.78 -14.93 -31.80
C VAL A 466 -15.49 -15.44 -33.04
N GLU A 467 -15.89 -16.72 -33.07
CA GLU A 467 -16.61 -17.33 -34.18
C GLU A 467 -18.01 -16.72 -34.37
N PHE A 468 -18.70 -16.38 -33.28
CA PHE A 468 -20.01 -15.77 -33.33
C PHE A 468 -19.97 -14.35 -33.91
N PHE A 469 -19.07 -13.50 -33.41
CA PHE A 469 -19.03 -12.09 -33.81
C PHE A 469 -18.31 -11.84 -35.13
N LYS A 470 -17.58 -12.83 -35.68
CA LYS A 470 -16.74 -12.69 -36.88
C LYS A 470 -15.99 -11.37 -36.89
N LEU A 471 -14.97 -11.27 -36.04
CA LEU A 471 -14.10 -10.10 -35.95
C LEU A 471 -13.69 -9.62 -37.37
N PRO A 472 -13.62 -8.30 -37.63
CA PRO A 472 -13.19 -7.81 -38.94
C PRO A 472 -11.70 -8.11 -39.18
N GLU A 473 -11.34 -8.45 -40.42
CA GLU A 473 -9.95 -8.80 -40.82
C GLU A 473 -8.95 -7.67 -40.58
N SER A 474 -9.40 -6.43 -40.41
CA SER A 474 -8.55 -5.31 -40.00
C SER A 474 -9.07 -4.69 -38.71
N LEU A 475 -8.49 -5.08 -37.57
CA LEU A 475 -8.68 -4.40 -36.27
C LEU A 475 -8.04 -2.98 -36.24
N LEU A 476 -7.47 -2.53 -37.36
CA LEU A 476 -6.78 -1.25 -37.52
C LEU A 476 -7.69 -0.06 -37.90
N GLY A 477 -8.98 -0.30 -38.19
CA GLY A 477 -9.94 0.78 -38.50
C GLY A 477 -10.73 1.22 -37.27
N GLN A 478 -10.88 2.53 -37.07
CA GLN A 478 -11.80 3.12 -36.07
C GLN A 478 -13.29 2.79 -36.31
N ASP A 479 -13.60 1.98 -37.33
CA ASP A 479 -14.95 1.64 -37.78
C ASP A 479 -15.58 0.44 -37.04
N VAL A 480 -14.98 0.00 -35.93
CA VAL A 480 -15.54 -1.07 -35.07
C VAL A 480 -16.90 -0.66 -34.44
N ILE A 481 -17.28 0.62 -34.50
CA ILE A 481 -18.61 1.10 -34.12
C ILE A 481 -19.66 0.85 -35.22
N GLU A 482 -19.27 0.74 -36.49
CA GLU A 482 -20.21 0.60 -37.61
C GLU A 482 -20.76 -0.84 -37.79
N HIS A 483 -20.11 -1.87 -37.26
CA HIS A 483 -20.72 -3.22 -37.26
C HIS A 483 -21.85 -3.40 -36.23
N GLY A 484 -21.95 -2.51 -35.23
CA GLY A 484 -23.19 -2.37 -34.44
C GLY A 484 -24.36 -1.88 -35.29
N ALA A 485 -24.09 -1.11 -36.36
CA ALA A 485 -25.12 -0.62 -37.27
C ALA A 485 -25.64 -1.73 -38.22
N PHE A 486 -24.87 -2.79 -38.46
CA PHE A 486 -25.34 -3.98 -39.21
C PHE A 486 -26.41 -4.79 -38.43
N LEU A 487 -26.50 -4.61 -37.10
CA LEU A 487 -27.49 -5.22 -36.22
C LEU A 487 -28.65 -4.28 -35.80
N GLY A 488 -28.76 -3.10 -36.42
CA GLY A 488 -30.00 -2.30 -36.43
C GLY A 488 -30.46 -1.68 -35.10
N SER A 489 -29.63 -1.60 -34.04
CA SER A 489 -30.00 -0.88 -32.81
C SER A 489 -28.81 -0.45 -31.93
N ALA A 490 -28.95 0.66 -31.19
CA ALA A 490 -27.94 1.15 -30.23
C ALA A 490 -27.67 0.17 -29.07
N THR A 491 -28.64 -0.69 -28.75
CA THR A 491 -28.51 -1.76 -27.76
C THR A 491 -27.52 -2.83 -28.20
N ALA A 492 -27.54 -3.24 -29.48
CA ALA A 492 -26.61 -4.24 -30.01
C ALA A 492 -25.14 -3.76 -30.00
N ALA A 493 -24.90 -2.47 -30.25
CA ALA A 493 -23.55 -1.89 -30.17
C ALA A 493 -22.99 -1.85 -28.73
N CYS A 494 -23.85 -1.60 -27.74
CA CYS A 494 -23.49 -1.64 -26.32
C CYS A 494 -23.12 -3.07 -25.88
N ASP A 495 -23.89 -4.05 -26.33
CA ASP A 495 -23.62 -5.46 -26.02
C ASP A 495 -22.33 -5.94 -26.67
N TYR A 496 -22.06 -5.61 -27.94
CA TYR A 496 -20.78 -5.94 -28.59
C TYR A 496 -19.58 -5.46 -27.78
N ARG A 497 -19.58 -4.20 -27.33
CA ARG A 497 -18.47 -3.64 -26.52
C ARG A 497 -18.28 -4.40 -25.21
N LYS A 498 -19.36 -4.77 -24.53
CA LYS A 498 -19.29 -5.56 -23.29
C LYS A 498 -18.72 -6.96 -23.53
N HIS A 499 -19.09 -7.61 -24.64
CA HIS A 499 -18.51 -8.89 -25.04
C HIS A 499 -17.01 -8.75 -25.32
N MET A 500 -16.59 -7.73 -26.07
CA MET A 500 -15.16 -7.49 -26.37
C MET A 500 -14.34 -7.17 -25.12
N ASN A 501 -14.89 -6.39 -24.17
CA ASN A 501 -14.26 -6.18 -22.87
C ASN A 501 -14.06 -7.49 -22.11
N LYS A 502 -15.06 -8.38 -22.14
CA LYS A 502 -14.96 -9.68 -21.47
C LYS A 502 -13.95 -10.60 -22.14
N LEU A 503 -13.94 -10.62 -23.47
CA LEU A 503 -12.97 -11.34 -24.30
C LEU A 503 -11.55 -10.87 -23.99
N GLY A 504 -11.31 -9.55 -23.94
CA GLY A 504 -10.03 -8.96 -23.54
C GLY A 504 -9.58 -9.40 -22.15
N LYS A 505 -10.49 -9.45 -21.17
CA LYS A 505 -10.22 -9.96 -19.81
C LYS A 505 -9.93 -11.46 -19.77
N SER A 506 -10.54 -12.25 -20.66
CA SER A 506 -10.29 -13.69 -20.80
C SER A 506 -8.92 -13.96 -21.41
N LEU A 507 -8.54 -13.22 -22.46
CA LEU A 507 -7.20 -13.29 -23.05
C LEU A 507 -6.11 -12.95 -22.04
N LEU A 508 -6.33 -11.93 -21.22
CA LEU A 508 -5.43 -11.57 -20.11
C LEU A 508 -5.28 -12.70 -19.08
N LEU A 509 -6.37 -13.42 -18.82
CA LEU A 509 -6.35 -14.53 -17.87
C LEU A 509 -5.54 -15.71 -18.43
N LEU A 510 -5.74 -16.05 -19.71
CA LEU A 510 -4.95 -17.07 -20.40
C LEU A 510 -3.47 -16.69 -20.46
N SER A 511 -3.16 -15.45 -20.82
CA SER A 511 -1.77 -14.99 -20.91
C SER A 511 -1.04 -15.14 -19.58
N ARG A 512 -1.71 -14.81 -18.46
CA ARG A 512 -1.18 -15.03 -17.12
C ARG A 512 -0.99 -16.52 -16.81
N TRP A 513 -1.97 -17.37 -17.10
CA TRP A 513 -1.83 -18.80 -16.80
C TRP A 513 -0.72 -19.47 -17.62
N MET A 514 -0.50 -19.05 -18.87
CA MET A 514 0.63 -19.54 -19.66
C MET A 514 1.99 -19.12 -19.09
N THR A 515 2.09 -17.94 -18.47
CA THR A 515 3.33 -17.54 -17.78
C THR A 515 3.59 -18.39 -16.51
N GLU A 516 2.54 -18.89 -15.86
CA GLU A 516 2.66 -19.75 -14.67
C GLU A 516 2.93 -21.23 -15.05
N TYR A 517 2.37 -21.72 -16.16
CA TYR A 517 2.49 -23.10 -16.62
C TYR A 517 2.68 -23.18 -18.15
N SER A 518 3.90 -23.52 -18.57
CA SER A 518 4.27 -23.62 -19.99
C SER A 518 3.49 -24.70 -20.77
N GLY A 519 3.07 -25.79 -20.10
CA GLY A 519 2.34 -26.90 -20.72
C GLY A 519 0.94 -26.56 -21.27
N PHE A 520 0.41 -25.36 -21.01
CA PHE A 520 -0.84 -24.92 -21.61
C PHE A 520 -0.71 -24.53 -23.09
N GLY A 521 0.51 -24.27 -23.58
CA GLY A 521 0.75 -24.07 -25.01
C GLY A 521 0.28 -25.26 -25.86
N ASP A 522 0.50 -26.48 -25.37
CA ASP A 522 0.07 -27.71 -26.04
C ASP A 522 -1.45 -27.83 -26.11
N ILE A 523 -2.18 -27.30 -25.10
CA ILE A 523 -3.65 -27.31 -25.07
C ILE A 523 -4.23 -26.36 -26.13
N LEU A 524 -3.61 -25.20 -26.35
CA LEU A 524 -4.00 -24.27 -27.41
C LEU A 524 -3.87 -24.93 -28.79
N LEU A 525 -2.79 -25.66 -29.01
CA LEU A 525 -2.52 -26.35 -30.28
C LEU A 525 -3.41 -27.58 -30.50
N ALA A 526 -3.93 -28.20 -29.44
CA ALA A 526 -4.73 -29.43 -29.53
C ALA A 526 -6.22 -29.18 -29.87
N ASN A 527 -6.79 -28.05 -29.44
CA ASN A 527 -8.22 -27.75 -29.63
C ASN A 527 -8.37 -26.54 -30.55
N VAL A 528 -8.22 -26.73 -31.86
CA VAL A 528 -8.07 -25.60 -32.77
C VAL A 528 -9.43 -25.03 -33.20
N SER A 529 -9.73 -23.79 -32.80
CA SER A 529 -10.65 -22.95 -33.57
C SER A 529 -9.84 -22.29 -34.69
N PRO A 530 -10.13 -22.58 -35.97
CA PRO A 530 -9.36 -22.05 -37.09
C PRO A 530 -9.48 -20.52 -37.20
N VAL A 531 -10.54 -19.94 -36.66
CA VAL A 531 -10.77 -18.49 -36.71
C VAL A 531 -9.92 -17.77 -35.68
N PHE A 532 -9.83 -18.29 -34.44
CA PHE A 532 -9.00 -17.67 -33.40
C PHE A 532 -7.50 -17.84 -33.68
N GLU A 533 -7.09 -18.98 -34.23
CA GLU A 533 -5.69 -19.24 -34.62
C GLU A 533 -5.22 -18.20 -35.64
N LYS A 534 -6.02 -17.90 -36.67
CA LYS A 534 -5.68 -16.85 -37.66
C LYS A 534 -5.43 -15.49 -37.00
N TYR A 535 -6.26 -15.07 -36.04
CA TYR A 535 -6.03 -13.81 -35.32
C TYR A 535 -4.75 -13.83 -34.49
N LEU A 536 -4.46 -14.95 -33.84
CA LEU A 536 -3.24 -15.11 -33.07
C LEU A 536 -2.01 -15.08 -33.98
N GLU A 537 -2.06 -15.72 -35.14
CA GLU A 537 -1.03 -15.68 -36.17
C GLU A 537 -0.79 -14.26 -36.70
N ASP A 538 -1.85 -13.51 -36.99
CA ASP A 538 -1.74 -12.10 -37.44
C ASP A 538 -1.05 -11.21 -36.38
N GLU A 539 -1.37 -11.41 -35.09
CA GLU A 539 -0.70 -10.70 -34.00
C GLU A 539 0.75 -11.16 -33.80
N LEU A 540 1.03 -12.45 -33.93
CA LEU A 540 2.38 -13.00 -33.88
C LEU A 540 3.24 -12.44 -35.02
N GLN A 541 2.71 -12.36 -36.23
CA GLN A 541 3.39 -11.75 -37.38
C GLN A 541 3.65 -10.25 -37.13
N THR A 542 2.71 -9.55 -36.48
CA THR A 542 2.94 -8.17 -36.06
C THR A 542 4.09 -8.09 -35.05
N ILE A 543 4.12 -8.98 -34.06
CA ILE A 543 5.18 -9.03 -33.04
C ILE A 543 6.53 -9.34 -33.68
N GLU A 544 6.58 -10.28 -34.61
CA GLU A 544 7.78 -10.65 -35.37
C GLU A 544 8.43 -9.46 -36.09
N SER A 545 7.64 -8.47 -36.50
CA SER A 545 8.17 -7.24 -37.14
C SER A 545 9.11 -6.41 -36.23
N TYR A 546 9.00 -6.59 -34.90
CA TYR A 546 9.83 -5.91 -33.89
C TYR A 546 10.48 -6.86 -32.86
N VAL A 547 10.25 -8.17 -32.95
CA VAL A 547 10.85 -9.23 -32.11
C VAL A 547 11.49 -10.22 -33.07
N GLY A 548 12.82 -10.24 -33.14
CA GLY A 548 13.52 -10.99 -34.20
C GLY A 548 13.44 -12.50 -34.07
N THR A 549 13.39 -13.04 -32.84
CA THR A 549 13.31 -14.47 -32.57
C THR A 549 12.02 -14.79 -31.83
N MET A 550 11.18 -15.64 -32.42
CA MET A 550 9.93 -16.11 -31.80
C MET A 550 10.21 -17.11 -30.67
N THR A 551 9.77 -16.79 -29.46
CA THR A 551 9.77 -17.68 -28.29
C THR A 551 8.34 -17.95 -27.81
N SER A 552 8.15 -18.92 -26.91
CA SER A 552 6.85 -19.14 -26.25
C SER A 552 6.28 -17.88 -25.60
N ASP A 553 7.15 -17.01 -25.09
CA ASP A 553 6.77 -15.72 -24.50
C ASP A 553 6.16 -14.74 -25.50
N CYS A 554 6.46 -14.88 -26.80
CA CYS A 554 5.84 -14.07 -27.86
C CYS A 554 4.35 -14.36 -27.99
N VAL A 555 3.90 -15.58 -27.69
CA VAL A 555 2.47 -15.92 -27.65
C VAL A 555 1.76 -15.17 -26.53
N VAL A 556 2.41 -15.02 -25.37
CA VAL A 556 1.89 -14.18 -24.26
C VAL A 556 1.76 -12.72 -24.72
N GLY A 557 2.80 -12.19 -25.38
CA GLY A 557 2.76 -10.86 -25.98
C GLY A 557 1.62 -10.70 -26.99
N ALA A 558 1.39 -11.70 -27.85
CA ALA A 558 0.34 -11.68 -28.87
C ALA A 558 -1.06 -11.64 -28.24
N LEU A 559 -1.30 -12.45 -27.20
CA LEU A 559 -2.56 -12.43 -26.47
C LEU A 559 -2.81 -11.09 -25.76
N LEU A 560 -1.78 -10.51 -25.15
CA LEU A 560 -1.87 -9.20 -24.51
C LEU A 560 -2.16 -8.10 -25.54
N GLN A 561 -1.49 -8.13 -26.68
CA GLN A 561 -1.73 -7.19 -27.77
C GLN A 561 -3.13 -7.33 -28.36
N LEU A 562 -3.57 -8.56 -28.63
CA LEU A 562 -4.93 -8.84 -29.09
C LEU A 562 -5.97 -8.30 -28.10
N SER A 563 -5.75 -8.51 -26.80
CA SER A 563 -6.61 -7.96 -25.74
C SER A 563 -6.73 -6.43 -25.84
N THR A 564 -5.61 -5.72 -26.06
CA THR A 564 -5.61 -4.26 -26.21
C THR A 564 -6.26 -3.76 -27.50
N ARG A 565 -6.21 -4.54 -28.58
CA ARG A 565 -6.86 -4.20 -29.87
C ARG A 565 -8.36 -4.42 -29.83
N LEU A 566 -8.81 -5.50 -29.20
CA LEU A 566 -10.23 -5.83 -29.04
C LEU A 566 -10.94 -4.85 -28.12
N ASP A 567 -10.28 -4.43 -27.03
CA ASP A 567 -10.78 -3.38 -26.15
C ASP A 567 -9.72 -2.28 -25.96
N PRO A 568 -9.72 -1.25 -26.82
CA PRO A 568 -8.84 -0.10 -26.70
C PRO A 568 -9.02 0.68 -25.38
N THR A 569 -10.17 0.51 -24.71
CA THR A 569 -10.47 1.16 -23.42
C THR A 569 -10.00 0.36 -22.21
N PHE A 570 -9.51 -0.88 -22.40
CA PHE A 570 -9.09 -1.75 -21.31
C PHE A 570 -7.71 -1.40 -20.76
N PHE A 571 -7.68 -0.47 -19.80
CA PHE A 571 -6.47 0.06 -19.18
C PHE A 571 -5.48 -1.02 -18.69
N LYS A 572 -5.96 -2.04 -17.98
CA LYS A 572 -5.10 -3.11 -17.42
C LYS A 572 -4.41 -3.94 -18.50
N GLY A 573 -5.04 -4.13 -19.66
CA GLY A 573 -4.43 -4.81 -20.80
C GLY A 573 -3.21 -4.04 -21.31
N HIS A 574 -3.33 -2.72 -21.45
CA HIS A 574 -2.23 -1.87 -21.91
C HIS A 574 -1.05 -1.83 -20.93
N ILE A 575 -1.30 -1.80 -19.61
CA ILE A 575 -0.22 -1.88 -18.61
C ILE A 575 0.57 -3.17 -18.76
N LEU A 576 -0.11 -4.32 -18.75
CA LEU A 576 0.55 -5.62 -18.78
C LEU A 576 1.29 -5.83 -20.11
N PHE A 577 0.74 -5.32 -21.21
CA PHE A 577 1.44 -5.32 -22.48
C PHE A 577 2.70 -4.43 -22.46
N ALA A 578 2.63 -3.25 -21.85
CA ALA A 578 3.80 -2.37 -21.68
C ALA A 578 4.87 -2.97 -20.77
N GLU A 579 4.47 -3.68 -19.71
CA GLU A 579 5.38 -4.43 -18.84
C GLU A 579 6.06 -5.56 -19.59
N TRP A 580 5.32 -6.33 -20.39
CA TRP A 580 5.89 -7.37 -21.24
C TRP A 580 6.90 -6.80 -22.23
N LEU A 581 6.57 -5.71 -22.94
CA LEU A 581 7.50 -5.03 -23.85
C LEU A 581 8.76 -4.56 -23.12
N SER A 582 8.61 -4.01 -21.90
CA SER A 582 9.73 -3.53 -21.10
C SER A 582 10.64 -4.70 -20.68
N SER A 583 10.06 -5.78 -20.18
CA SER A 583 10.80 -6.99 -19.78
C SER A 583 11.50 -7.63 -20.97
N TYR A 584 10.83 -7.73 -22.12
CA TYR A 584 11.42 -8.27 -23.34
C TYR A 584 12.60 -7.40 -23.79
N SER A 585 12.45 -6.07 -23.78
CA SER A 585 13.54 -5.16 -24.15
C SER A 585 14.76 -5.29 -23.22
N ALA A 586 14.53 -5.42 -21.92
CA ALA A 586 15.58 -5.58 -20.93
C ALA A 586 16.31 -6.92 -21.13
N ASN A 587 15.57 -8.01 -21.35
CA ASN A 587 16.16 -9.32 -21.60
C ASN A 587 16.97 -9.34 -22.91
N LEU A 588 16.44 -8.73 -23.97
CA LEU A 588 17.13 -8.61 -25.26
C LEU A 588 18.46 -7.83 -25.14
N VAL A 589 18.48 -6.80 -24.29
CA VAL A 589 19.66 -5.95 -24.06
C VAL A 589 20.64 -6.58 -23.06
N CYS A 590 20.18 -7.34 -22.08
CA CYS A 590 21.06 -7.99 -21.10
C CYS A 590 21.69 -9.28 -21.64
N ASN A 591 20.93 -10.10 -22.36
CA ASN A 591 21.39 -11.40 -22.89
C ASN A 591 21.92 -11.27 -24.33
N LYS A 592 22.81 -10.29 -24.57
CA LYS A 592 23.33 -9.95 -25.92
C LYS A 592 23.98 -11.13 -26.62
N ASP A 593 24.62 -12.02 -25.87
CA ASP A 593 25.39 -13.16 -26.41
C ASP A 593 24.51 -14.33 -26.84
N GLU A 594 23.30 -14.43 -26.28
CA GLU A 594 22.33 -15.49 -26.62
C GLU A 594 21.39 -15.08 -27.76
N SER A 595 21.13 -13.78 -27.91
CA SER A 595 20.28 -13.28 -28.98
C SER A 595 21.01 -13.31 -30.32
N GLU A 596 20.48 -14.09 -31.28
CA GLU A 596 20.96 -14.12 -32.66
C GLU A 596 21.07 -12.71 -33.28
N LEU A 597 20.23 -11.78 -32.82
CA LEU A 597 20.17 -10.42 -33.34
C LEU A 597 21.40 -9.56 -33.02
N PHE A 598 22.16 -9.89 -31.99
CA PHE A 598 23.40 -9.18 -31.61
C PHE A 598 24.66 -10.03 -31.74
N ARG A 599 24.51 -11.33 -32.01
CA ARG A 599 25.60 -12.22 -32.35
C ARG A 599 26.09 -11.97 -33.78
N LEU A 600 27.39 -11.75 -33.96
CA LEU A 600 27.98 -11.64 -35.29
C LEU A 600 27.95 -13.01 -35.97
N SER A 601 27.33 -13.10 -37.14
CA SER A 601 27.52 -14.25 -38.01
C SER A 601 28.94 -14.27 -38.58
N SER A 602 29.39 -15.41 -39.10
CA SER A 602 30.68 -15.51 -39.79
C SER A 602 30.79 -14.55 -40.99
N GLU A 603 29.67 -14.24 -41.66
CA GLU A 603 29.62 -13.24 -42.73
C GLU A 603 29.73 -11.81 -42.19
N ASP A 604 29.08 -11.51 -41.06
CA ASP A 604 29.18 -10.21 -40.41
C ASP A 604 30.60 -9.94 -39.92
N GLU A 605 31.27 -10.95 -39.34
CA GLU A 605 32.66 -10.83 -38.93
C GLU A 605 33.57 -10.52 -40.13
N LEU A 606 33.34 -11.16 -41.28
CA LEU A 606 34.07 -10.86 -42.51
C LEU A 606 33.82 -9.43 -42.99
N PHE A 607 32.56 -8.97 -42.95
CA PHE A 607 32.21 -7.60 -43.32
C PHE A 607 32.88 -6.57 -42.40
N VAL A 608 32.75 -6.72 -41.07
CA VAL A 608 33.38 -5.83 -40.08
C VAL A 608 34.89 -5.84 -40.28
N ASN A 609 35.49 -7.02 -40.49
CA ASN A 609 36.93 -7.14 -40.72
C ASN A 609 37.39 -6.51 -42.04
N SER A 610 36.55 -6.51 -43.09
CA SER A 610 36.83 -5.87 -44.37
C SER A 610 36.81 -4.34 -44.29
N CYS A 611 36.02 -3.78 -43.38
CA CYS A 611 35.91 -2.33 -43.17
C CYS A 611 37.09 -1.75 -42.39
N ILE A 612 37.82 -2.58 -41.64
CA ILE A 612 38.94 -2.18 -40.80
C ILE A 612 40.26 -2.40 -41.56
N PRO A 613 41.04 -1.34 -41.85
CA PRO A 613 42.34 -1.47 -42.51
C PRO A 613 43.26 -2.47 -41.79
N THR A 614 44.05 -3.22 -42.56
CA THR A 614 45.00 -4.22 -42.05
C THR A 614 46.14 -3.61 -41.21
N ASP A 615 46.32 -2.31 -41.34
CA ASP A 615 47.48 -1.55 -40.86
C ASP A 615 47.28 -1.04 -39.42
N ILE A 616 46.09 -1.27 -38.85
CA ILE A 616 45.68 -0.84 -37.51
C ILE A 616 46.23 -1.80 -36.44
N ASN A 617 46.71 -1.23 -35.33
CA ASN A 617 47.21 -2.00 -34.19
C ASN A 617 46.09 -2.85 -33.56
N ILE A 618 46.43 -4.04 -33.05
CA ILE A 618 45.49 -5.03 -32.48
C ILE A 618 44.62 -4.40 -31.37
N ALA A 619 45.20 -3.55 -30.52
CA ALA A 619 44.46 -2.87 -29.46
C ALA A 619 43.36 -1.95 -30.00
N GLN A 620 43.67 -1.14 -31.02
CA GLN A 620 42.71 -0.25 -31.67
C GLN A 620 41.65 -1.04 -32.45
N ARG A 621 42.05 -2.15 -33.10
CA ARG A 621 41.11 -3.05 -33.78
C ARG A 621 40.10 -3.64 -32.80
N ASN A 622 40.55 -4.09 -31.64
CA ASN A 622 39.66 -4.62 -30.59
C ASN A 622 38.73 -3.53 -30.04
N GLU A 623 39.22 -2.29 -29.91
CA GLU A 623 38.41 -1.16 -29.46
C GLU A 623 37.34 -0.76 -30.51
N VAL A 624 37.68 -0.79 -31.80
CA VAL A 624 36.71 -0.60 -32.90
C VAL A 624 35.65 -1.71 -32.87
N ILE A 625 36.06 -2.96 -32.76
CA ILE A 625 35.14 -4.10 -32.69
C ILE A 625 34.25 -4.00 -31.44
N SER A 626 34.80 -3.61 -30.28
CA SER A 626 34.00 -3.47 -29.06
C SER A 626 32.98 -2.34 -29.19
N LEU A 627 33.35 -1.21 -29.82
CA LEU A 627 32.41 -0.12 -30.10
C LEU A 627 31.29 -0.58 -31.03
N VAL A 628 31.61 -1.26 -32.14
CA VAL A 628 30.62 -1.79 -33.10
C VAL A 628 29.73 -2.87 -32.47
N LEU A 629 30.24 -3.65 -31.51
CA LEU A 629 29.45 -4.63 -30.77
C LEU A 629 28.66 -4.02 -29.60
N THR A 630 28.86 -2.74 -29.28
CA THR A 630 28.17 -2.13 -28.14
C THR A 630 26.68 -2.02 -28.44
N VAL A 631 25.89 -2.91 -27.84
CA VAL A 631 24.43 -2.84 -27.94
C VAL A 631 23.91 -1.72 -27.06
N ARG A 632 23.03 -0.91 -27.64
CA ARG A 632 22.34 0.18 -26.97
C ARG A 632 21.51 -0.35 -25.79
N SER A 633 21.59 0.34 -24.66
CA SER A 633 20.96 -0.03 -23.41
C SER A 633 20.55 1.21 -22.63
N GLU A 634 19.78 0.95 -21.60
CA GLU A 634 19.41 1.96 -20.62
C GLU A 634 20.60 2.60 -19.89
N TYR A 635 21.79 2.00 -19.94
CA TYR A 635 22.97 2.43 -19.20
C TYR A 635 24.03 3.08 -20.07
N ASN A 636 23.85 3.07 -21.39
CA ASN A 636 24.84 3.60 -22.32
C ASN A 636 24.20 4.60 -23.31
N ASN A 637 24.70 5.84 -23.32
CA ASN A 637 24.22 6.93 -24.21
C ASN A 637 24.75 6.77 -25.65
N VAL A 638 24.74 5.54 -26.18
CA VAL A 638 25.28 5.24 -27.50
C VAL A 638 24.24 5.63 -28.55
N SER A 639 24.65 6.53 -29.43
CA SER A 639 23.99 6.97 -30.66
C SER A 639 24.93 6.75 -31.84
N ALA A 640 24.41 6.75 -33.06
CA ALA A 640 25.24 6.68 -34.26
C ALA A 640 26.31 7.80 -34.28
N ASP A 641 25.97 9.00 -33.82
CA ASP A 641 26.90 10.13 -33.73
C ASP A 641 27.97 9.95 -32.65
N SER A 642 27.63 9.39 -31.48
CA SER A 642 28.64 9.08 -30.48
C SER A 642 29.56 7.95 -30.92
N LEU A 643 29.02 6.97 -31.66
CA LEU A 643 29.80 5.90 -32.26
C LEU A 643 30.75 6.47 -33.31
N HIS A 644 30.24 7.35 -34.19
CA HIS A 644 31.05 8.03 -35.19
C HIS A 644 32.18 8.84 -34.56
N ARG A 645 31.90 9.58 -33.49
CA ARG A 645 32.93 10.32 -32.74
C ARG A 645 33.94 9.39 -32.06
N GLY A 646 33.47 8.27 -31.50
CA GLY A 646 34.35 7.26 -30.88
C GLY A 646 35.30 6.64 -31.90
N LEU A 647 34.77 6.24 -33.06
CA LEU A 647 35.56 5.67 -34.15
C LEU A 647 36.56 6.68 -34.72
N LEU A 648 36.14 7.94 -34.93
CA LEU A 648 37.04 9.03 -35.34
C LEU A 648 38.13 9.32 -34.30
N GLY A 649 37.81 9.17 -33.01
CA GLY A 649 38.75 9.36 -31.91
C GLY A 649 39.86 8.31 -31.88
N ILE A 650 39.62 7.12 -32.40
CA ILE A 650 40.63 6.06 -32.53
C ILE A 650 41.48 6.31 -33.77
N GLN A 651 40.86 6.33 -34.97
CA GLN A 651 41.54 6.57 -36.24
C GLN A 651 40.53 6.82 -37.37
N TYR A 652 40.86 7.69 -38.32
CA TYR A 652 40.06 7.87 -39.53
C TYR A 652 40.33 6.74 -40.54
N PHE A 653 39.29 6.02 -40.96
CA PHE A 653 39.36 5.02 -42.04
C PHE A 653 38.08 5.05 -42.89
N SER A 654 38.18 4.67 -44.16
CA SER A 654 37.07 4.79 -45.13
C SER A 654 35.85 3.92 -44.80
N GLY A 655 36.02 2.89 -43.96
CA GLY A 655 34.96 1.99 -43.54
C GLY A 655 34.09 2.47 -42.38
N ILE A 656 34.37 3.64 -41.77
CA ILE A 656 33.62 4.12 -40.59
C ILE A 656 32.12 4.26 -40.89
N ASP A 657 31.75 4.88 -42.01
CA ASP A 657 30.34 5.08 -42.39
C ASP A 657 29.63 3.74 -42.61
N ALA A 658 30.31 2.77 -43.22
CA ALA A 658 29.76 1.43 -43.45
C ALA A 658 29.52 0.68 -42.12
N LEU A 659 30.44 0.81 -41.16
CA LEU A 659 30.27 0.22 -39.82
C LEU A 659 29.14 0.88 -39.04
N ILE A 660 28.97 2.20 -39.15
CA ILE A 660 27.86 2.91 -38.50
C ILE A 660 26.53 2.50 -39.13
N GLN A 661 26.47 2.39 -40.46
CA GLN A 661 25.26 1.89 -41.14
C GLN A 661 24.93 0.47 -40.70
N PHE A 662 25.94 -0.42 -40.64
CA PHE A 662 25.78 -1.78 -40.13
C PHE A 662 25.25 -1.79 -38.68
N TRP A 663 25.86 -1.01 -37.78
CA TRP A 663 25.41 -0.88 -36.39
C TRP A 663 23.96 -0.35 -36.30
N SER A 664 23.64 0.68 -37.08
CA SER A 664 22.30 1.29 -37.10
C SER A 664 21.24 0.32 -37.62
N HIS A 665 21.61 -0.53 -38.59
CA HIS A 665 20.72 -1.55 -39.14
C HIS A 665 20.34 -2.58 -38.08
N ARG A 666 21.31 -3.06 -37.29
CA ARG A 666 21.04 -4.03 -36.19
C ARG A 666 20.18 -3.43 -35.08
N HIS A 667 20.38 -2.16 -34.76
CA HIS A 667 19.62 -1.48 -33.70
C HIS A 667 18.23 -1.00 -34.13
N LYS A 668 17.91 -1.07 -35.42
CA LYS A 668 16.60 -0.68 -35.96
C LYS A 668 15.46 -1.47 -35.33
N LEU A 669 15.68 -2.75 -35.01
CA LEU A 669 14.68 -3.57 -34.33
C LEU A 669 14.37 -3.04 -32.93
N LEU A 670 15.41 -2.76 -32.13
CA LEU A 670 15.26 -2.22 -30.77
C LEU A 670 14.51 -0.88 -30.80
N LEU A 671 14.80 -0.03 -31.78
CA LEU A 671 14.09 1.25 -31.97
C LEU A 671 12.60 1.04 -32.29
N ARG A 672 12.24 0.08 -33.15
CA ARG A 672 10.83 -0.26 -33.41
C ARG A 672 10.12 -0.75 -32.15
N LEU A 673 10.81 -1.52 -31.31
CA LEU A 673 10.25 -1.99 -30.06
C LEU A 673 9.99 -0.82 -29.09
N TYR A 674 10.91 0.13 -28.99
CA TYR A 674 10.67 1.35 -28.21
C TYR A 674 9.54 2.21 -28.79
N GLU A 675 9.47 2.37 -30.12
CA GLU A 675 8.35 3.07 -30.77
C GLU A 675 7.00 2.44 -30.40
N GLN A 676 6.92 1.10 -30.42
CA GLN A 676 5.71 0.38 -30.01
C GLN A 676 5.42 0.59 -28.53
N MET A 677 6.44 0.58 -27.67
CA MET A 677 6.29 0.86 -26.24
C MET A 677 5.74 2.27 -25.98
N PHE A 678 6.26 3.30 -26.68
CA PHE A 678 5.74 4.67 -26.58
C PHE A 678 4.28 4.78 -27.03
N ARG A 679 3.88 4.07 -28.10
CA ARG A 679 2.47 4.02 -28.53
C ARG A 679 1.56 3.49 -27.43
N VAL A 680 1.97 2.40 -26.76
CA VAL A 680 1.22 1.84 -25.64
C VAL A 680 1.19 2.82 -24.47
N PHE A 681 2.32 3.44 -24.10
CA PHE A 681 2.35 4.43 -23.03
C PHE A 681 1.45 5.63 -23.30
N PHE A 682 1.43 6.16 -24.53
CA PHE A 682 0.52 7.25 -24.88
C PHE A 682 -0.95 6.82 -24.79
N GLN A 683 -1.26 5.58 -25.16
CA GLN A 683 -2.61 5.04 -24.99
C GLN A 683 -3.00 4.90 -23.51
N VAL A 684 -2.09 4.40 -22.66
CA VAL A 684 -2.27 4.34 -21.20
C VAL A 684 -2.58 5.73 -20.63
N LEU A 685 -1.86 6.77 -21.07
CA LEU A 685 -2.10 8.15 -20.63
C LEU A 685 -3.43 8.72 -21.16
N LYS A 686 -3.86 8.36 -22.37
CA LYS A 686 -5.14 8.78 -22.95
C LYS A 686 -6.33 8.19 -22.20
N LEU A 687 -6.20 6.98 -21.68
CA LEU A 687 -7.24 6.32 -20.89
C LEU A 687 -7.45 6.95 -19.50
N SER A 688 -6.61 7.91 -19.10
CA SER A 688 -6.72 8.65 -17.83
C SER A 688 -6.76 7.72 -16.62
N PRO A 689 -5.62 7.16 -16.18
CA PRO A 689 -5.58 6.31 -14.98
C PRO A 689 -6.18 7.03 -13.77
N GLU A 690 -7.14 6.39 -13.10
CA GLU A 690 -7.62 6.83 -11.78
C GLU A 690 -6.53 6.71 -10.72
N ASP A 691 -5.61 5.74 -10.92
CA ASP A 691 -4.49 5.49 -10.02
C ASP A 691 -3.27 6.34 -10.39
N GLU A 692 -2.91 7.27 -9.49
CA GLU A 692 -1.72 8.12 -9.64
C GLU A 692 -0.42 7.31 -9.77
N PHE A 693 -0.35 6.09 -9.22
CA PHE A 693 0.85 5.26 -9.26
C PHE A 693 1.26 4.90 -10.70
N HIS A 694 0.34 4.31 -11.47
CA HIS A 694 0.62 3.88 -12.84
C HIS A 694 0.84 5.06 -13.80
N LEU A 695 0.18 6.20 -13.54
CA LEU A 695 0.45 7.45 -14.27
C LEU A 695 1.92 7.87 -14.10
N VAL A 696 2.39 7.97 -12.86
CA VAL A 696 3.75 8.43 -12.55
C VAL A 696 4.78 7.45 -13.10
N GLU A 697 4.56 6.15 -12.93
CA GLU A 697 5.46 5.12 -13.46
C GLU A 697 5.60 5.21 -14.98
N THR A 698 4.48 5.34 -15.70
CA THR A 698 4.47 5.49 -17.16
C THR A 698 5.24 6.74 -17.59
N LEU A 699 5.02 7.88 -16.93
CA LEU A 699 5.71 9.13 -17.23
C LEU A 699 7.21 9.06 -16.96
N LEU A 700 7.63 8.40 -15.87
CA LEU A 700 9.05 8.21 -15.56
C LEU A 700 9.73 7.34 -16.62
N ARG A 701 9.10 6.27 -17.09
CA ARG A 701 9.62 5.44 -18.18
C ARG A 701 9.74 6.22 -19.49
N ILE A 702 8.74 7.04 -19.83
CA ILE A 702 8.80 7.96 -20.98
C ILE A 702 10.01 8.90 -20.86
N ILE A 703 10.18 9.58 -19.72
CA ILE A 703 11.28 10.52 -19.50
C ILE A 703 12.62 9.82 -19.63
N ASP A 704 12.75 8.63 -19.03
CA ASP A 704 13.99 7.88 -19.00
C ASP A 704 14.42 7.41 -20.40
N LEU A 705 13.51 6.79 -21.16
CA LEU A 705 13.76 6.37 -22.55
C LEU A 705 14.01 7.58 -23.46
N LEU A 706 13.25 8.68 -23.30
CA LEU A 706 13.42 9.90 -24.07
C LEU A 706 14.79 10.54 -23.82
N ALA A 707 15.24 10.59 -22.56
CA ALA A 707 16.55 11.15 -22.21
C ALA A 707 17.69 10.32 -22.83
N LYS A 708 17.59 8.99 -22.81
CA LYS A 708 18.65 8.09 -23.28
C LYS A 708 18.72 7.97 -24.80
N HIS A 709 17.59 8.04 -25.49
CA HIS A 709 17.48 7.72 -26.93
C HIS A 709 16.89 8.85 -27.78
N PHE A 710 16.99 10.10 -27.29
CA PHE A 710 16.34 11.26 -27.88
C PHE A 710 16.51 11.40 -29.41
N THR A 711 17.74 11.34 -29.93
CA THR A 711 18.03 11.69 -31.33
C THR A 711 17.25 10.85 -32.34
N ASP A 712 17.07 9.57 -32.04
CA ASP A 712 16.60 8.60 -33.02
C ASP A 712 15.11 8.32 -32.85
N ILE A 713 14.60 8.39 -31.62
CA ILE A 713 13.18 8.11 -31.33
C ILE A 713 12.33 9.37 -31.47
N PHE A 714 12.86 10.56 -31.12
CA PHE A 714 12.08 11.80 -31.07
C PHE A 714 11.27 12.10 -32.34
N PRO A 715 11.80 11.93 -33.58
CA PRO A 715 11.02 12.17 -34.80
C PRO A 715 9.74 11.35 -34.89
N SER A 716 9.77 10.10 -34.40
CA SER A 716 8.63 9.18 -34.43
C SER A 716 7.60 9.45 -33.32
N ILE A 717 8.02 10.01 -32.19
CA ILE A 717 7.17 10.19 -31.00
C ILE A 717 6.74 11.63 -30.73
N GLN A 718 7.29 12.61 -31.45
CA GLN A 718 7.07 14.04 -31.21
C GLN A 718 5.58 14.40 -31.10
N LEU A 719 4.76 13.94 -32.06
CA LEU A 719 3.33 14.21 -32.07
C LEU A 719 2.63 13.63 -30.84
N GLY A 720 2.96 12.40 -30.44
CA GLY A 720 2.37 11.76 -29.27
C GLY A 720 2.79 12.43 -27.95
N LEU A 721 4.05 12.86 -27.84
CA LEU A 721 4.56 13.57 -26.67
C LEU A 721 3.89 14.95 -26.50
N HIS A 722 3.58 15.62 -27.62
CA HIS A 722 2.94 16.95 -27.61
C HIS A 722 1.44 16.88 -27.28
N ASP A 723 0.79 15.73 -27.52
CA ASP A 723 -0.63 15.47 -27.23
C ASP A 723 -0.91 15.15 -25.75
N ILE A 724 0.13 14.91 -24.93
CA ILE A 724 -0.04 14.59 -23.51
C ILE A 724 -0.60 15.79 -22.75
N ASN A 725 -1.67 15.55 -21.97
CA ASN A 725 -2.25 16.57 -21.12
C ASN A 725 -1.20 17.13 -20.13
N PRO A 726 -0.96 18.45 -20.13
CA PRO A 726 0.03 19.08 -19.25
C PRO A 726 -0.15 18.72 -17.78
N LYS A 727 -1.39 18.49 -17.31
CA LYS A 727 -1.69 18.18 -15.91
C LYS A 727 -1.00 16.91 -15.40
N TYR A 728 -0.76 15.93 -16.27
CA TYR A 728 -0.17 14.65 -15.86
C TYR A 728 1.30 14.79 -15.43
N TRP A 729 2.01 15.77 -15.98
CA TRP A 729 3.41 16.01 -15.65
C TRP A 729 3.65 16.56 -14.22
N LYS A 730 2.58 16.93 -13.48
CA LYS A 730 2.67 17.58 -12.16
C LYS A 730 3.59 16.85 -11.18
N ASN A 731 3.41 15.53 -11.05
CA ASN A 731 4.09 14.72 -10.04
C ASN A 731 5.56 14.42 -10.42
N VAL A 732 5.95 14.70 -11.67
CA VAL A 732 7.32 14.47 -12.20
C VAL A 732 8.06 15.78 -12.52
N ILE A 733 7.54 16.93 -12.05
CA ILE A 733 8.18 18.24 -12.22
C ILE A 733 9.66 18.24 -11.76
N PRO A 734 10.03 17.70 -10.58
CA PRO A 734 11.43 17.66 -10.15
C PRO A 734 12.35 16.94 -11.14
N GLN A 735 11.87 15.86 -11.75
CA GLN A 735 12.58 15.04 -12.73
C GLN A 735 12.75 15.79 -14.04
N LEU A 736 11.70 16.44 -14.56
CA LEU A 736 11.80 17.31 -15.74
C LEU A 736 12.86 18.40 -15.55
N PHE A 737 12.86 19.02 -14.36
CA PHE A 737 13.86 20.02 -13.98
C PHE A 737 15.29 19.46 -13.85
N ALA A 738 15.48 18.16 -13.61
CA ALA A 738 16.80 17.54 -13.60
C ALA A 738 17.41 17.47 -15.01
N TYR A 739 16.58 17.23 -16.04
CA TYR A 739 17.01 17.12 -17.44
C TYR A 739 17.22 18.47 -18.16
N LEU A 740 17.02 19.60 -17.49
CA LEU A 740 17.44 20.91 -18.05
C LEU A 740 18.96 21.04 -18.26
N ASN A 741 19.78 20.11 -17.73
CA ASN A 741 21.22 20.05 -17.98
C ASN A 741 21.61 18.97 -19.00
N HIS A 742 20.65 18.48 -19.79
CA HIS A 742 20.91 17.41 -20.74
C HIS A 742 21.97 17.81 -21.78
N PRO A 743 22.92 16.92 -22.15
CA PRO A 743 23.99 17.24 -23.10
C PRO A 743 23.47 17.55 -24.51
N ASN A 744 22.34 16.95 -24.92
CA ASN A 744 21.69 17.27 -26.19
C ASN A 744 20.78 18.51 -26.04
N LYS A 745 21.10 19.58 -26.77
CA LYS A 745 20.33 20.84 -26.79
C LYS A 745 18.89 20.67 -27.31
N ALA A 746 18.65 19.76 -28.26
CA ALA A 746 17.30 19.50 -28.77
C ALA A 746 16.42 18.87 -27.68
N ALA A 747 16.97 17.92 -26.92
CA ALA A 747 16.28 17.32 -25.78
C ALA A 747 16.01 18.35 -24.68
N GLN A 748 17.01 19.20 -24.38
CA GLN A 748 16.88 20.29 -23.42
C GLN A 748 15.73 21.24 -23.82
N GLY A 749 15.64 21.59 -25.12
CA GLY A 749 14.57 22.41 -25.67
C GLY A 749 13.19 21.76 -25.48
N GLU A 750 13.07 20.45 -25.71
CA GLU A 750 11.81 19.74 -25.54
C GLU A 750 11.36 19.64 -24.07
N PHE A 751 12.27 19.30 -23.15
CA PHE A 751 11.95 19.32 -21.72
C PHE A 751 11.56 20.73 -21.25
N THR A 752 12.21 21.77 -21.79
CA THR A 752 11.85 23.16 -21.51
C THR A 752 10.44 23.48 -22.06
N ARG A 753 10.10 23.01 -23.26
CA ARG A 753 8.77 23.16 -23.86
C ARG A 753 7.68 22.52 -22.99
N ILE A 754 7.92 21.30 -22.49
CA ILE A 754 6.99 20.62 -21.56
C ILE A 754 6.77 21.46 -20.30
N LEU A 755 7.85 22.00 -19.71
CA LEU A 755 7.76 22.88 -18.54
C LEU A 755 7.04 24.21 -18.85
N CYS A 756 7.21 24.77 -20.04
CA CYS A 756 6.48 25.96 -20.48
C CYS A 756 4.97 25.66 -20.62
N SER A 757 4.59 24.54 -21.23
CA SER A 757 3.19 24.12 -21.35
C SER A 757 2.53 23.88 -19.98
N LEU A 758 3.29 23.28 -19.05
CA LEU A 758 2.90 23.16 -17.64
C LEU A 758 2.70 24.53 -16.98
N ALA A 759 3.60 25.49 -17.22
CA ALA A 759 3.52 26.83 -16.68
C ALA A 759 2.30 27.62 -17.20
N GLU A 760 1.90 27.39 -18.46
CA GLU A 760 0.68 27.97 -19.04
C GLU A 760 -0.59 27.36 -18.42
N SER A 761 -0.58 26.05 -18.18
CA SER A 761 -1.78 25.33 -17.72
C SER A 761 -1.98 25.38 -16.20
N MET A 762 -0.90 25.29 -15.43
CA MET A 762 -0.89 25.22 -13.96
C MET A 762 0.32 25.99 -13.40
N PRO A 763 0.32 27.32 -13.48
CA PRO A 763 1.46 28.15 -13.10
C PRO A 763 1.91 27.90 -11.66
N GLU A 764 0.99 27.63 -10.73
CA GLU A 764 1.29 27.46 -9.31
C GLU A 764 2.24 26.28 -9.02
N SER A 765 2.20 25.23 -9.84
CA SER A 765 3.02 24.02 -9.62
C SER A 765 4.47 24.21 -10.06
N VAL A 766 4.71 25.10 -11.03
CA VAL A 766 6.05 25.35 -11.63
C VAL A 766 6.70 26.61 -11.06
N LEU A 767 5.89 27.50 -10.44
CA LEU A 767 6.30 28.79 -9.90
C LEU A 767 7.49 28.70 -8.94
N PHE A 768 7.34 27.98 -7.83
CA PHE A 768 8.39 27.88 -6.81
C PHE A 768 9.67 27.19 -7.33
N PRO A 769 9.62 26.01 -7.99
CA PRO A 769 10.81 25.37 -8.54
C PRO A 769 11.60 26.26 -9.52
N THR A 770 10.89 27.05 -10.34
CA THR A 770 11.53 27.96 -11.30
C THR A 770 12.20 29.14 -10.60
N ILE A 771 11.47 29.83 -9.72
CA ILE A 771 11.98 31.06 -9.08
C ILE A 771 13.14 30.75 -8.12
N VAL A 772 13.05 29.65 -7.36
CA VAL A 772 14.14 29.25 -6.46
C VAL A 772 15.45 29.07 -7.22
N ARG A 773 15.40 28.44 -8.40
CA ARG A 773 16.59 28.24 -9.26
C ARG A 773 17.14 29.52 -9.87
N LEU A 774 16.28 30.51 -10.14
CA LEU A 774 16.73 31.83 -10.61
C LEU A 774 17.41 32.64 -9.50
N HIS A 775 16.97 32.46 -8.25
CA HIS A 775 17.50 33.18 -7.09
C HIS A 775 18.92 32.71 -6.69
N ASP A 776 19.28 31.45 -6.95
CA ASP A 776 20.61 30.88 -6.65
C ASP A 776 21.79 31.57 -7.36
N LYS A 777 21.53 32.50 -8.30
CA LYS A 777 22.55 33.33 -8.93
C LYS A 777 23.40 34.14 -7.94
N ASN A 778 22.84 34.49 -6.78
CA ASN A 778 23.51 35.38 -5.82
C ASN A 778 24.35 34.65 -4.77
N THR A 779 24.33 33.31 -4.71
CA THR A 779 24.97 32.54 -3.62
C THR A 779 26.41 32.08 -3.91
N GLY A 780 27.03 32.55 -5.01
CA GLY A 780 28.45 32.28 -5.31
C GLY A 780 28.76 30.86 -5.80
N PHE A 781 27.76 29.98 -5.92
CA PHE A 781 27.89 28.71 -6.62
C PHE A 781 27.56 28.90 -8.10
N HIS A 782 28.59 28.88 -8.97
CA HIS A 782 28.43 29.03 -10.41
C HIS A 782 27.53 27.93 -11.00
N LEU A 783 26.24 28.24 -11.18
CA LEU A 783 25.35 27.48 -12.06
C LEU A 783 25.82 27.68 -13.52
N LYS A 784 25.95 26.58 -14.27
CA LYS A 784 26.29 26.62 -15.71
C LYS A 784 25.27 27.49 -16.47
N GLU A 785 25.75 28.42 -17.30
CA GLU A 785 24.93 29.42 -18.02
C GLU A 785 23.71 28.82 -18.73
N ASN A 786 23.86 27.68 -19.41
CA ASN A 786 22.77 27.03 -20.17
C ASN A 786 21.55 26.64 -19.33
N ARG A 787 21.72 26.29 -18.04
CA ARG A 787 20.58 25.91 -17.18
C ARG A 787 19.66 27.09 -16.92
N LEU A 788 20.27 28.27 -16.89
CA LEU A 788 19.61 29.50 -16.55
C LEU A 788 18.81 30.05 -17.73
N GLU A 789 19.26 29.81 -18.97
CA GLU A 789 18.49 30.12 -20.18
C GLU A 789 17.13 29.41 -20.19
N CYS A 790 17.11 28.10 -19.94
CA CYS A 790 15.85 27.34 -19.87
C CYS A 790 14.93 27.84 -18.75
N CYS A 791 15.48 28.10 -17.55
CA CYS A 791 14.67 28.61 -16.43
C CYS A 791 14.15 30.03 -16.72
N ASN A 792 14.92 30.86 -17.43
CA ASN A 792 14.47 32.18 -17.87
C ASN A 792 13.33 32.09 -18.88
N GLN A 793 13.35 31.11 -19.79
CA GLN A 793 12.23 30.87 -20.72
C GLN A 793 10.95 30.51 -19.96
N VAL A 794 11.03 29.55 -19.02
CA VAL A 794 9.86 29.17 -18.20
C VAL A 794 9.37 30.37 -17.37
N ALA A 795 10.28 31.16 -16.79
CA ALA A 795 9.90 32.36 -16.05
C ALA A 795 9.30 33.47 -16.93
N ALA A 796 9.71 33.58 -18.20
CA ALA A 796 9.09 34.50 -19.14
C ALA A 796 7.62 34.12 -19.41
N VAL A 797 7.34 32.84 -19.57
CA VAL A 797 5.97 32.33 -19.70
C VAL A 797 5.15 32.66 -18.45
N LEU A 798 5.68 32.38 -17.26
CA LEU A 798 5.00 32.72 -15.99
C LEU A 798 4.73 34.22 -15.84
N ARG A 799 5.68 35.07 -16.27
CA ARG A 799 5.50 36.54 -16.26
C ARG A 799 4.44 37.02 -17.23
N ASN A 800 4.29 36.34 -18.37
CA ASN A 800 3.23 36.67 -19.33
C ASN A 800 1.85 36.36 -18.77
N SER A 801 1.72 35.27 -18.00
CA SER A 801 0.45 34.91 -17.35
C SER A 801 0.09 35.83 -16.19
N ASN A 802 1.03 36.07 -15.25
CA ASN A 802 0.81 36.99 -14.13
C ASN A 802 2.13 37.62 -13.65
N PRO A 803 2.49 38.82 -14.13
CA PRO A 803 3.76 39.45 -13.81
C PRO A 803 3.84 39.87 -12.35
N LYS A 804 2.70 40.25 -11.76
CA LYS A 804 2.62 40.67 -10.35
C LYS A 804 2.89 39.47 -9.43
N LEU A 805 2.25 38.33 -9.67
CA LEU A 805 2.49 37.10 -8.91
C LEU A 805 3.97 36.71 -8.93
N VAL A 806 4.61 36.74 -10.11
CA VAL A 806 6.04 36.39 -10.21
C VAL A 806 6.91 37.38 -9.44
N SER A 807 6.64 38.68 -9.54
CA SER A 807 7.38 39.71 -8.78
C SER A 807 7.21 39.54 -7.27
N ASP A 808 5.97 39.37 -6.80
CA ASP A 808 5.65 39.18 -5.38
C ASP A 808 6.29 37.89 -4.85
N THR A 809 6.33 36.84 -5.65
CA THR A 809 6.96 35.56 -5.27
C THR A 809 8.49 35.65 -5.26
N ILE A 810 9.11 36.40 -6.18
CA ILE A 810 10.55 36.68 -6.14
C ILE A 810 10.90 37.44 -4.86
N MET A 811 10.13 38.48 -4.53
CA MET A 811 10.31 39.24 -3.30
C MET A 811 10.15 38.32 -2.08
N PHE A 812 9.08 37.54 -2.02
CA PHE A 812 8.82 36.57 -0.95
C PHE A 812 9.98 35.59 -0.75
N ILE A 813 10.49 34.96 -1.81
CA ILE A 813 11.62 34.02 -1.74
C ILE A 813 12.92 34.72 -1.32
N SER A 814 13.15 35.95 -1.81
CA SER A 814 14.35 36.71 -1.43
C SER A 814 14.34 37.08 0.06
N GLU A 815 13.18 37.44 0.59
CA GLU A 815 13.01 37.74 2.02
C GLU A 815 13.10 36.48 2.88
N LEU A 816 12.53 35.35 2.43
CA LEU A 816 12.71 34.06 3.10
C LEU A 816 14.19 33.66 3.16
N HIS A 817 14.94 33.87 2.07
CA HIS A 817 16.39 33.66 2.05
C HIS A 817 17.11 34.61 3.01
N ARG A 818 16.73 35.89 3.07
CA ARG A 818 17.32 36.87 3.98
C ARG A 818 17.15 36.47 5.44
N ILE A 819 15.97 36.01 5.84
CA ILE A 819 15.71 35.62 7.23
C ILE A 819 16.25 34.23 7.60
N MET A 820 16.67 33.41 6.61
CA MET A 820 17.19 32.07 6.86
C MET A 820 18.36 32.10 7.85
N LEU A 821 19.34 32.96 7.62
CA LEU A 821 20.45 33.25 8.53
C LEU A 821 20.54 34.76 8.78
N LEU A 822 20.29 35.18 10.02
CA LEU A 822 20.48 36.57 10.45
C LEU A 822 21.98 36.93 10.42
N ARG A 823 22.31 38.20 10.25
CA ARG A 823 23.73 38.67 10.18
C ARG A 823 24.58 38.14 11.34
N GLU A 824 24.02 38.12 12.54
CA GLU A 824 24.67 37.60 13.75
C GLU A 824 24.91 36.08 13.70
N GLU A 825 23.97 35.31 13.15
CA GLU A 825 24.10 33.86 12.98
C GLU A 825 25.19 33.52 11.95
N ILE A 826 25.26 34.29 10.86
CA ILE A 826 26.34 34.20 9.86
C ILE A 826 27.68 34.43 10.55
N TRP A 827 27.82 35.52 11.31
CA TRP A 827 29.06 35.83 12.02
C TRP A 827 29.41 34.80 13.10
N LEU A 828 28.45 34.30 13.86
CA LEU A 828 28.69 33.23 14.85
C LEU A 828 29.20 31.94 14.19
N ALA A 829 28.57 31.52 13.09
CA ALA A 829 29.01 30.35 12.32
C ALA A 829 30.41 30.56 11.73
N LEU A 830 30.65 31.74 11.15
CA LEU A 830 31.92 32.11 10.54
C LEU A 830 33.05 32.15 11.58
N ILE A 831 32.83 32.82 12.70
CA ILE A 831 33.83 32.93 13.77
C ILE A 831 34.15 31.55 14.34
N SER A 832 33.13 30.71 14.56
CA SER A 832 33.34 29.33 15.03
C SER A 832 34.21 28.54 14.06
N HIS A 833 34.01 28.71 12.75
CA HIS A 833 34.84 28.09 11.73
C HIS A 833 36.27 28.64 11.74
N VAL A 834 36.44 29.97 11.77
CA VAL A 834 37.75 30.64 11.78
C VAL A 834 38.55 30.27 13.04
N ASP A 835 37.94 30.20 14.23
CA ASP A 835 38.66 29.84 15.46
C ASP A 835 39.16 28.38 15.39
N LEU A 836 38.37 27.46 14.83
CA LEU A 836 38.78 26.06 14.62
C LEU A 836 39.91 25.94 13.59
N ASP A 837 39.81 26.63 12.46
CA ASP A 837 40.81 26.57 11.39
C ASP A 837 42.09 27.32 11.75
N ALA A 838 41.99 28.44 12.46
CA ALA A 838 43.14 29.20 12.95
C ALA A 838 43.98 28.37 13.92
N LEU A 839 43.36 27.59 14.81
CA LEU A 839 44.07 26.67 15.69
C LEU A 839 44.83 25.61 14.89
N LYS A 840 44.25 25.05 13.83
CA LYS A 840 44.94 24.08 12.95
C LYS A 840 46.12 24.73 12.20
N GLN A 841 45.90 25.88 11.58
CA GLN A 841 46.92 26.61 10.81
C GLN A 841 48.08 27.10 11.71
N LEU A 842 47.79 27.61 12.91
CA LEU A 842 48.83 27.99 13.88
C LEU A 842 49.64 26.79 14.37
N LYS A 843 49.02 25.62 14.53
CA LYS A 843 49.71 24.39 14.92
C LYS A 843 50.70 23.97 13.82
N LEU A 844 50.24 23.89 12.58
CA LEU A 844 51.07 23.63 11.41
C LEU A 844 52.24 24.61 11.28
N LEU A 845 52.01 25.90 11.54
CA LEU A 845 53.03 26.94 11.47
C LEU A 845 54.07 26.81 12.60
N ASN A 846 53.63 26.50 13.82
CA ASN A 846 54.53 26.22 14.94
C ASN A 846 55.33 24.93 14.73
N ASP A 847 54.73 23.90 14.17
CA ASP A 847 55.42 22.65 13.85
C ASP A 847 56.47 22.89 12.74
N PHE A 848 56.15 23.71 11.75
CA PHE A 848 57.11 24.14 10.71
C PHE A 848 58.25 25.01 11.27
N LEU A 849 57.99 25.83 12.28
CA LEU A 849 59.00 26.68 12.94
C LEU A 849 59.88 25.92 13.93
N LYS A 850 59.40 24.79 14.46
CA LYS A 850 60.15 23.89 15.34
C LYS A 850 60.92 22.80 14.58
N SER A 851 60.68 22.67 13.27
CA SER A 851 61.37 21.70 12.43
C SER A 851 62.87 22.05 12.31
N PRO A 852 63.80 21.12 12.59
CA PRO A 852 65.25 21.36 12.62
C PRO A 852 65.90 21.59 11.24
N VAL A 853 65.12 21.77 10.17
CA VAL A 853 65.63 21.93 8.79
C VAL A 853 66.29 23.31 8.56
N LEU A 854 66.41 24.17 9.58
CA LEU A 854 67.11 25.45 9.48
C LEU A 854 68.56 25.44 9.99
N ASP A 855 69.08 24.31 10.49
CA ASP A 855 70.50 24.18 10.85
C ASP A 855 71.36 23.79 9.63
N VAL A 856 71.37 24.64 8.59
CA VAL A 856 72.40 24.59 7.56
C VAL A 856 73.16 25.92 7.56
N PRO A 857 74.37 25.98 8.12
CA PRO A 857 75.16 27.19 8.20
C PRO A 857 75.92 27.37 6.88
N ASP A 858 75.23 27.68 5.78
CA ASP A 858 75.89 28.13 4.55
C ASP A 858 74.90 28.85 3.63
N ARG A 859 74.68 30.14 3.92
CA ARG A 859 74.43 31.19 2.91
C ARG A 859 74.53 32.58 3.57
N PRO A 860 75.16 33.56 2.91
CA PRO A 860 75.52 34.81 3.54
C PRO A 860 74.30 35.73 3.72
N ALA A 861 74.10 36.16 4.96
CA ALA A 861 73.48 37.42 5.38
C ALA A 861 72.42 38.05 4.45
N THR A 862 71.25 37.42 4.34
CA THR A 862 69.99 38.14 4.09
C THR A 862 69.09 37.94 5.30
N GLY A 863 68.99 38.96 6.15
CA GLY A 863 68.14 38.93 7.34
C GLY A 863 66.67 38.71 6.98
N PHE A 864 66.16 37.51 7.25
CA PHE A 864 64.75 37.15 7.49
C PHE A 864 63.60 37.90 6.74
N PRO A 865 63.49 37.87 5.39
CA PRO A 865 62.26 38.32 4.70
C PRO A 865 61.16 37.24 4.62
N ASN A 866 61.47 35.96 4.89
CA ASN A 866 60.56 34.83 4.61
C ASN A 866 59.50 34.55 5.69
N LYS A 867 59.77 34.90 6.97
CA LYS A 867 58.82 34.65 8.07
C LYS A 867 57.63 35.61 8.01
N GLN A 868 57.87 36.88 7.69
CA GLN A 868 56.82 37.88 7.50
C GLN A 868 55.93 37.54 6.31
N LYS A 869 56.50 37.23 5.13
CA LYS A 869 55.72 36.82 3.95
C LYS A 869 54.83 35.60 4.21
N LYS A 870 55.34 34.57 4.90
CA LYS A 870 54.55 33.37 5.26
C LYS A 870 53.40 33.70 6.23
N LEU A 871 53.67 34.50 7.27
CA LEU A 871 52.62 34.97 8.19
C LEU A 871 51.55 35.77 7.45
N GLN A 872 51.94 36.55 6.44
CA GLN A 872 51.03 37.34 5.62
C GLN A 872 50.09 36.44 4.79
N ILE A 873 50.62 35.41 4.13
CA ILE A 873 49.82 34.43 3.37
C ILE A 873 48.81 33.70 4.28
N VAL A 874 49.25 33.26 5.46
CA VAL A 874 48.38 32.54 6.40
C VAL A 874 47.29 33.45 6.96
N LYS A 875 47.64 34.70 7.28
CA LYS A 875 46.67 35.74 7.66
C LYS A 875 45.64 35.94 6.56
N GLU A 876 46.09 36.07 5.31
CA GLU A 876 45.21 36.29 4.16
C GLU A 876 44.27 35.10 3.92
N LEU A 877 44.77 33.86 4.01
CA LEU A 877 43.95 32.64 3.89
C LEU A 877 42.92 32.51 5.01
N LEU A 878 43.31 32.77 6.27
CA LEU A 878 42.40 32.65 7.42
C LEU A 878 41.29 33.69 7.39
N PHE A 879 41.59 34.91 6.95
CA PHE A 879 40.65 36.03 7.01
C PHE A 879 40.01 36.39 5.66
N ARG A 880 40.32 35.69 4.57
CA ARG A 880 39.70 35.95 3.25
C ARG A 880 38.17 35.87 3.30
N ILE A 881 37.63 34.83 3.93
CA ILE A 881 36.17 34.65 4.03
C ILE A 881 35.57 35.72 4.95
N VAL A 882 36.31 36.16 5.99
CA VAL A 882 35.91 37.27 6.87
C VAL A 882 35.75 38.58 6.09
N LEU A 883 36.65 38.87 5.16
CA LEU A 883 36.56 40.05 4.29
C LEU A 883 35.33 39.96 3.37
N GLN A 884 35.13 38.82 2.69
CA GLN A 884 33.97 38.62 1.81
C GLN A 884 32.63 38.77 2.55
N VAL A 885 32.53 38.21 3.76
CA VAL A 885 31.31 38.29 4.58
C VAL A 885 31.10 39.70 5.14
N TYR A 886 32.18 40.41 5.45
CA TYR A 886 32.11 41.81 5.86
C TYR A 886 31.56 42.70 4.74
N ASP A 887 32.00 42.51 3.50
CA ASP A 887 31.47 43.27 2.36
C ASP A 887 29.96 43.06 2.19
N ILE A 888 29.46 41.84 2.43
CA ILE A 888 28.03 41.53 2.38
C ILE A 888 27.27 42.13 3.58
N THR A 889 27.82 42.01 4.80
CA THR A 889 27.12 42.43 6.04
C THR A 889 27.27 43.92 6.37
N SER A 890 28.22 44.62 5.75
CA SER A 890 28.38 46.07 5.84
C SER A 890 27.43 46.86 4.93
N ALA A 891 26.66 46.17 4.08
CA ALA A 891 25.58 46.76 3.32
C ALA A 891 24.57 47.49 4.23
N ALA A 892 23.92 48.51 3.65
CA ALA A 892 22.93 49.33 4.33
C ALA A 892 21.89 48.44 5.05
N PRO A 893 21.54 48.74 6.31
CA PRO A 893 20.55 47.95 7.02
C PRO A 893 19.16 48.22 6.43
N GLU A 894 18.39 47.16 6.17
CA GLU A 894 17.02 47.26 5.66
C GLU A 894 15.97 46.92 6.71
N THR A 895 16.39 46.24 7.79
CA THR A 895 15.48 45.81 8.86
C THR A 895 15.95 46.35 10.20
N ARG A 896 15.02 46.49 11.13
CA ARG A 896 15.33 46.99 12.48
C ARG A 896 16.38 46.12 13.18
N ASN A 897 16.33 44.81 12.96
CA ASN A 897 17.34 43.90 13.47
C ASN A 897 18.75 44.19 12.91
N GLU A 898 18.83 44.50 11.62
CA GLU A 898 20.08 44.87 10.96
C GLU A 898 20.59 46.24 11.40
N GLU A 899 19.70 47.21 11.64
CA GLU A 899 20.07 48.52 12.20
C GLU A 899 20.71 48.37 13.58
N GLU A 900 20.11 47.57 14.46
CA GLU A 900 20.68 47.30 15.79
C GLU A 900 22.01 46.54 15.70
N PHE A 901 22.11 45.56 14.79
CA PHE A 901 23.37 44.86 14.51
C PHE A 901 24.44 45.85 14.02
N ASN A 902 24.08 46.74 13.10
CA ASN A 902 25.00 47.73 12.56
C ASN A 902 25.43 48.75 13.62
N ALA A 903 24.54 49.17 14.52
CA ALA A 903 24.89 50.08 15.61
C ALA A 903 25.88 49.46 16.62
N THR A 904 25.76 48.16 16.88
CA THR A 904 26.51 47.49 17.96
C THR A 904 27.74 46.73 17.49
N VAL A 905 27.68 46.03 16.36
CA VAL A 905 28.70 45.07 15.90
C VAL A 905 29.59 45.63 14.79
N ILE A 906 29.04 46.37 13.81
CA ILE A 906 29.84 46.93 12.70
C ILE A 906 31.03 47.79 13.17
N PRO A 907 30.93 48.65 14.20
CA PRO A 907 32.08 49.43 14.69
C PRO A 907 33.21 48.55 15.22
N LEU A 908 32.86 47.41 15.84
CA LEU A 908 33.82 46.42 16.33
C LEU A 908 34.44 45.64 15.15
N LEU A 909 33.63 45.30 14.15
CA LEU A 909 34.09 44.68 12.91
C LEU A 909 35.03 45.59 12.13
N ALA A 910 34.74 46.89 12.00
CA ALA A 910 35.60 47.84 11.31
C ALA A 910 36.99 47.94 11.96
N LYS A 911 37.07 47.89 13.31
CA LYS A 911 38.35 47.79 14.02
C LYS A 911 39.12 46.50 13.68
N LEU A 912 38.41 45.38 13.60
CA LEU A 912 39.01 44.09 13.22
C LEU A 912 39.51 44.13 11.76
N ILE A 913 38.68 44.60 10.83
CA ILE A 913 38.98 44.68 9.39
C ILE A 913 40.19 45.58 9.16
N ASN A 914 40.29 46.74 9.81
CA ASN A 914 41.46 47.61 9.72
C ASN A 914 42.74 46.90 10.18
N ALA A 915 42.67 46.13 11.28
CA ALA A 915 43.82 45.32 11.74
C ALA A 915 44.16 44.15 10.79
N ILE A 916 43.16 43.59 10.10
CA ILE A 916 43.35 42.55 9.08
C ILE A 916 43.97 43.15 7.81
N GLN A 917 43.53 44.32 7.36
CA GLN A 917 44.04 44.95 6.14
C GLN A 917 45.42 45.60 6.34
N ASP A 918 45.77 45.98 7.56
CA ASP A 918 47.10 46.55 7.83
C ASP A 918 48.21 45.50 7.65
N ASN A 919 49.03 45.70 6.62
CA ASN A 919 50.16 44.84 6.27
C ASN A 919 51.25 44.83 7.35
N SER A 920 51.31 45.86 8.21
CA SER A 920 52.24 45.96 9.34
C SER A 920 51.89 44.98 10.46
N PHE A 921 50.60 44.64 10.58
CA PHE A 921 50.07 43.92 11.74
C PHE A 921 50.01 42.41 11.49
N LEU A 922 51.07 41.71 11.90
CA LEU A 922 51.26 40.26 11.70
C LEU A 922 50.89 39.40 12.93
N ASN A 923 50.41 40.00 14.02
CA ASN A 923 50.11 39.26 15.24
C ASN A 923 48.77 38.53 15.17
N ILE A 924 48.77 37.33 14.58
CA ILE A 924 47.58 36.47 14.39
C ILE A 924 46.85 36.19 15.71
N LEU A 925 47.58 36.03 16.82
CA LEU A 925 46.99 35.77 18.14
C LEU A 925 46.15 36.96 18.65
N GLN A 926 46.57 38.17 18.30
CA GLN A 926 45.87 39.40 18.66
C GLN A 926 44.61 39.59 17.80
N LEU A 927 44.69 39.24 16.51
CA LEU A 927 43.51 39.16 15.64
C LEU A 927 42.49 38.14 16.14
N LEU A 928 42.93 36.94 16.55
CA LEU A 928 42.05 35.92 17.11
C LEU A 928 41.41 36.33 18.43
N THR A 929 42.12 37.08 19.28
CA THR A 929 41.52 37.61 20.51
C THR A 929 40.44 38.66 20.21
N MET A 930 40.64 39.51 19.20
CA MET A 930 39.59 40.42 18.73
C MET A 930 38.37 39.66 18.17
N VAL A 931 38.60 38.60 17.38
CA VAL A 931 37.54 37.71 16.87
C VAL A 931 36.76 37.04 18.01
N ARG A 932 37.45 36.53 19.04
CA ARG A 932 36.78 35.93 20.21
C ARG A 932 35.99 36.94 21.04
N GLN A 933 36.44 38.19 21.09
CA GLN A 933 35.72 39.27 21.75
C GLN A 933 34.42 39.60 21.00
N LEU A 934 34.46 39.61 19.67
CA LEU A 934 33.28 39.69 18.80
C LEU A 934 32.33 38.50 19.05
N HIS A 935 32.86 37.27 19.10
CA HIS A 935 32.04 36.08 19.36
C HIS A 935 31.27 36.19 20.68
N ARG A 936 31.91 36.63 21.76
CA ARG A 936 31.22 36.83 23.05
C ARG A 936 30.09 37.84 22.93
N THR A 937 30.34 38.96 22.26
CA THR A 937 29.34 40.03 22.08
C THR A 937 28.12 39.52 21.30
N LEU A 938 28.37 38.82 20.18
CA LEU A 938 27.34 38.21 19.33
C LEU A 938 26.55 37.12 20.07
N SER A 939 27.25 36.25 20.79
CA SER A 939 26.61 35.14 21.50
C SER A 939 25.69 35.63 22.63
N THR A 940 26.02 36.75 23.27
CA THR A 940 25.19 37.36 24.32
C THR A 940 23.93 38.01 23.73
N ARG A 941 24.02 38.51 22.49
CA ARG A 941 22.88 39.10 21.78
C ARG A 941 21.92 38.01 21.26
N SER A 942 22.48 36.97 20.64
CA SER A 942 21.73 35.81 20.16
C SER A 942 20.90 35.13 21.28
N SER A 943 21.46 34.94 22.47
CA SER A 943 20.73 34.29 23.57
C SER A 943 19.53 35.11 24.09
N ARG A 944 19.58 36.44 23.97
CA ARG A 944 18.43 37.30 24.29
C ARG A 944 17.32 37.15 23.27
N GLN A 945 17.65 37.06 21.98
CA GLN A 945 16.67 36.81 20.93
C GLN A 945 16.05 35.41 21.01
N GLU A 946 16.80 34.40 21.43
CA GLU A 946 16.29 33.02 21.53
C GLU A 946 15.17 32.84 22.57
N ASN A 947 15.20 33.63 23.65
CA ASN A 947 14.19 33.57 24.71
C ASN A 947 12.94 34.40 24.42
N LEU A 948 12.96 35.22 23.37
CA LEU A 948 11.87 36.11 22.98
C LEU A 948 11.30 35.65 21.64
N SER A 949 9.97 35.60 21.52
CA SER A 949 9.35 35.42 20.19
C SER A 949 9.80 36.58 19.30
N LEU A 950 10.58 36.29 18.27
CA LEU A 950 11.01 37.26 17.26
C LEU A 950 9.76 37.77 16.53
N LYS A 951 9.68 39.08 16.31
CA LYS A 951 8.61 39.66 15.49
C LYS A 951 9.04 39.64 14.04
N ILE A 952 8.15 39.19 13.16
CA ILE A 952 8.41 39.17 11.71
C ILE A 952 8.76 40.58 11.19
N ASP A 953 8.13 41.61 11.72
CA ASP A 953 8.35 43.04 11.38
C ASP A 953 9.80 43.49 11.62
N ASP A 954 10.46 42.96 12.65
CA ASP A 954 11.83 43.34 13.01
C ASP A 954 12.87 42.65 12.10
N ILE A 955 12.53 41.50 11.50
CA ILE A 955 13.43 40.68 10.68
C ILE A 955 13.15 40.76 9.17
N SER A 956 11.93 41.05 8.75
CA SER A 956 11.53 41.31 7.37
C SER A 956 10.23 42.13 7.33
N PRO A 957 10.33 43.47 7.20
CA PRO A 957 9.15 44.33 7.09
C PRO A 957 8.37 44.06 5.79
N ASN A 958 9.06 43.62 4.73
CA ASN A 958 8.44 43.24 3.47
C ASN A 958 7.49 42.06 3.66
N LEU A 959 7.91 40.98 4.34
CA LEU A 959 7.03 39.84 4.66
C LEU A 959 5.89 40.23 5.60
N ALA A 960 6.15 41.10 6.57
CA ALA A 960 5.14 41.59 7.50
C ALA A 960 4.04 42.42 6.81
N SER A 961 4.42 43.17 5.77
CA SER A 961 3.50 44.02 5.00
C SER A 961 2.59 43.22 4.06
N LEU A 962 2.92 41.97 3.75
CA LEU A 962 2.15 41.13 2.83
C LEU A 962 0.74 40.88 3.38
N LYS A 963 -0.26 41.40 2.65
CA LYS A 963 -1.68 41.19 2.93
C LYS A 963 -2.43 40.85 1.66
N ASN A 964 -3.22 39.78 1.72
CA ASN A 964 -4.07 39.24 0.66
C ASN A 964 -3.31 39.09 -0.68
N THR A 965 -2.21 38.34 -0.65
CA THR A 965 -1.41 38.10 -1.86
C THR A 965 -2.03 37.01 -2.74
N GLU A 966 -1.63 36.99 -4.01
CA GLU A 966 -1.97 35.91 -4.95
C GLU A 966 -0.98 34.73 -4.87
N ILE A 967 0.03 34.81 -4.00
CA ILE A 967 1.06 33.77 -3.86
C ILE A 967 0.38 32.48 -3.36
N PRO A 968 0.43 31.37 -4.12
CA PRO A 968 -0.14 30.11 -3.69
C PRO A 968 0.70 29.52 -2.56
N ILE A 969 0.07 28.95 -1.54
CA ILE A 969 0.74 28.16 -0.52
C ILE A 969 1.05 26.79 -1.13
N PRO A 970 2.32 26.32 -1.11
CA PRO A 970 2.70 25.04 -1.68
C PRO A 970 1.85 23.88 -1.13
N ASP A 971 1.35 23.04 -2.04
CA ASP A 971 0.58 21.82 -1.74
C ASP A 971 -0.72 22.00 -0.93
N VAL A 972 -1.22 23.23 -0.76
CA VAL A 972 -2.50 23.49 -0.06
C VAL A 972 -3.59 23.89 -1.06
N ARG A 973 -4.64 23.07 -1.16
CA ARG A 973 -5.81 23.31 -1.99
C ARG A 973 -7.10 23.24 -1.19
N HIS A 974 -8.08 24.04 -1.59
CA HIS A 974 -9.43 24.03 -1.03
C HIS A 974 -10.46 24.02 -2.16
N GLY A 975 -11.31 22.98 -2.24
CA GLY A 975 -12.28 22.82 -3.33
C GLY A 975 -11.64 22.74 -4.72
N GLY A 976 -10.42 22.22 -4.84
CA GLY A 976 -9.68 22.12 -6.10
C GLY A 976 -8.88 23.38 -6.49
N HIS A 977 -9.09 24.52 -5.82
CA HIS A 977 -8.34 25.75 -6.07
C HIS A 977 -7.16 25.90 -5.09
N PRO A 978 -6.03 26.49 -5.54
CA PRO A 978 -4.89 26.77 -4.67
C PRO A 978 -5.27 27.81 -3.60
N VAL A 979 -4.87 27.55 -2.35
CA VAL A 979 -5.04 28.50 -1.25
C VAL A 979 -3.91 29.52 -1.33
N THR A 980 -4.24 30.80 -1.33
CA THR A 980 -3.24 31.87 -1.41
C THR A 980 -2.86 32.40 -0.03
N LEU A 981 -1.66 32.98 0.07
CA LEU A 981 -1.13 33.57 1.29
C LEU A 981 -1.88 34.86 1.62
N ARG A 982 -2.63 34.84 2.73
CA ARG A 982 -3.38 35.99 3.23
C ARG A 982 -2.49 36.93 4.03
N TYR A 983 -1.73 36.41 4.98
CA TYR A 983 -0.73 37.18 5.74
C TYR A 983 0.21 36.23 6.49
N VAL A 984 1.35 36.75 6.93
CA VAL A 984 2.32 36.03 7.78
C VAL A 984 2.06 36.40 9.24
N ASP A 985 2.02 35.42 10.15
CA ASP A 985 1.84 35.72 11.58
C ASP A 985 3.02 36.56 12.10
N SER A 986 2.69 37.53 12.95
CA SER A 986 3.65 38.44 13.58
C SER A 986 4.66 37.73 14.46
N LYS A 987 4.28 36.59 15.06
CA LYS A 987 5.13 35.82 15.97
C LYS A 987 5.92 34.75 15.22
N THR A 988 7.23 34.80 15.41
CA THR A 988 8.16 33.77 14.91
C THR A 988 8.93 33.17 16.07
N SER A 989 9.18 31.87 16.01
CA SER A 989 9.90 31.14 17.06
C SER A 989 11.12 30.43 16.47
N VAL A 990 12.25 30.51 17.16
CA VAL A 990 13.45 29.74 16.80
C VAL A 990 13.40 28.41 17.53
N LEU A 991 13.56 27.31 16.80
CA LEU A 991 13.60 25.98 17.41
C LEU A 991 14.98 25.73 18.02
N GLN A 992 15.02 25.20 19.25
CA GLN A 992 16.25 24.90 19.98
C GLN A 992 16.93 23.63 19.44
N THR A 993 17.51 23.70 18.23
CA THR A 993 18.32 22.63 17.63
C THR A 993 19.67 23.19 17.15
N LYS A 994 20.62 22.31 16.79
CA LYS A 994 21.95 22.73 16.30
C LYS A 994 21.89 23.67 15.08
N THR A 995 20.92 23.46 14.18
CA THR A 995 20.72 24.26 12.96
C THR A 995 19.83 25.48 13.18
N LYS A 996 19.21 25.62 14.36
CA LYS A 996 18.36 26.76 14.77
C LYS A 996 17.33 27.20 13.70
N PRO A 997 16.49 26.30 13.16
CA PRO A 997 15.52 26.67 12.14
C PRO A 997 14.42 27.57 12.73
N LYS A 998 13.98 28.54 11.92
CA LYS A 998 12.92 29.50 12.28
C LYS A 998 11.56 28.93 11.87
N ARG A 999 10.62 28.86 12.81
CA ARG A 999 9.24 28.46 12.56
C ARG A 999 8.39 29.70 12.28
N LEU A 1000 7.84 29.74 11.07
CA LEU A 1000 6.90 30.75 10.58
C LEU A 1000 5.50 30.14 10.53
N CYS A 1001 4.46 30.96 10.68
CA CYS A 1001 3.07 30.55 10.48
C CYS A 1001 2.45 31.42 9.39
N PHE A 1002 1.84 30.76 8.41
CA PHE A 1002 1.22 31.41 7.24
C PHE A 1002 -0.27 31.21 7.32
N VAL A 1003 -1.04 32.29 7.14
CA VAL A 1003 -2.50 32.20 7.14
C VAL A 1003 -2.99 32.19 5.70
N GLY A 1004 -3.73 31.14 5.36
CA GLY A 1004 -4.33 30.98 4.03
C GLY A 1004 -5.58 31.84 3.81
N SER A 1005 -5.97 31.99 2.55
CA SER A 1005 -7.22 32.66 2.16
C SER A 1005 -8.47 31.98 2.75
N ASN A 1006 -8.41 30.68 3.06
CA ASN A 1006 -9.43 29.91 3.76
C ASN A 1006 -9.48 30.16 5.28
N GLY A 1007 -8.57 30.97 5.83
CA GLY A 1007 -8.51 31.30 7.25
C GLY A 1007 -7.81 30.25 8.13
N LEU A 1008 -7.30 29.16 7.55
CA LEU A 1008 -6.48 28.18 8.27
C LEU A 1008 -5.03 28.67 8.42
N ARG A 1009 -4.37 28.22 9.49
CA ARG A 1009 -3.00 28.59 9.89
C ARG A 1009 -1.96 27.53 9.53
#